data_AF-A0A7C3LWV9-F1
#
_entry.id   AF-A0A7C3LWV9-F1
#
_cell.length_a   1.000
_cell.length_b   1.000
_cell.length_c   1.000
_cell.angle_alpha   90.00
_cell.angle_beta   90.00
_cell.angle_gamma   90.00
#
_symmetry.space_group_name_H-M   'P 1'
#
loop_
_entity.id
_entity.type
_entity.pdbx_description
1 polymer ?
#
loop_
_entity_poly.entity_id
_entity_poly.type
_entity_poly.pdbx_seq_one_letter_code
_entity_poly.pdbx_strand_id
1 'polypeptide(L)'
;MAMSTEVEARYLIPDQVLFNKLLRAESLGGYNLTPQGTLKIVDHYLDTKGRALLHQGWACRLRSQDGAWMVTLKGPKETQGAIISRRELEVPLARREEDLAHWPPGELRERARELTGGLPLRRLLTIRQTRHSFLVSEGPRRVAELSLDVVYTLGKGTRHRAYMLECELLPEGQRADLERLNEFFLQHYYLVPEARSKLQRALELVELGSSADEGLSPADGPMSVEAICERYDLNLRRAMHVANLADALYEGLQPLHRLAEERRFLLHVAALLHDIGAATDRAERHIVGRDIVLRQPIAGLDEEGRRMVAAAIYLQRKRVTSKRLEQAFPQPLSEETRRDALIIAALLRMAVALDASGTQSTLIQSVELLDKRARLTVVGPYAAEDAAQARKRADFWAELFGTLPEWHVSEVPKGSTLEERAEIPAKDRLGLAPGDTMREVAAKVLRFHFERMLRHEPGTRLGEDPEALHDMRVAVRRLRSAMGLFRAYLGGRYLWECASGLRELGHVLGAVRDMDVALERARAYLAGRPPEEEDSLQRLLESWRSQREEARRQMLAHLDGPAYSGFLSTFRDMLKDLSSAPRGFTEDHLAIQVAPCMLYIRWQAVRAYEPILEDAPIELLHALRIDCKHLRYALEFFRELLPARVALVIPEVVALQDHLGALHDAAVTVQMLDELLATPAEAERSGIGAYRQACYLELQHLIGTFPAAWERFSQSKPQRELGDVLLGR
;
A
#
# COMPACT_ATOMS: atom_id res chain seq x y z
N MET A 1 19.32 43.02 15.73
CA MET A 1 19.17 41.88 14.79
C MET A 1 18.05 42.29 13.84
N ALA A 2 18.30 42.22 12.53
CA ALA A 2 17.27 42.56 11.54
C ALA A 2 16.15 41.52 11.54
N MET A 3 14.91 41.92 11.20
CA MET A 3 13.80 40.99 10.98
C MET A 3 14.18 39.88 9.99
N SER A 4 14.04 38.63 10.40
CA SER A 4 14.11 37.46 9.52
C SER A 4 12.71 37.09 9.03
N THR A 5 12.64 36.51 7.82
CA THR A 5 11.41 35.90 7.31
C THR A 5 11.55 34.40 7.42
N GLU A 6 10.71 33.80 8.25
CA GLU A 6 10.59 32.34 8.42
C GLU A 6 9.66 31.80 7.33
N VAL A 7 10.03 30.70 6.67
CA VAL A 7 9.19 29.96 5.72
C VAL A 7 9.15 28.50 6.17
N GLU A 8 7.99 28.04 6.60
CA GLU A 8 7.82 26.71 7.20
C GLU A 8 6.59 25.98 6.63
N ALA A 9 6.65 24.66 6.52
CA ALA A 9 5.46 23.82 6.34
C ALA A 9 5.07 23.17 7.66
N ARG A 10 3.79 23.21 8.03
CA ARG A 10 3.30 22.67 9.30
C ARG A 10 2.19 21.65 9.12
N TYR A 11 2.30 20.56 9.86
CA TYR A 11 1.36 19.45 9.80
C TYR A 11 1.04 18.92 11.19
N LEU A 12 -0.17 18.38 11.28
CA LEU A 12 -0.62 17.53 12.35
C LEU A 12 -0.33 16.07 12.01
N ILE A 13 0.26 15.37 12.98
CA ILE A 13 0.46 13.93 12.93
C ILE A 13 -0.71 13.31 13.71
N PRO A 14 -1.55 12.46 13.07
CA PRO A 14 -2.81 12.02 13.68
C PRO A 14 -2.66 11.21 14.97
N ASP A 15 -1.55 10.49 15.11
CA ASP A 15 -1.33 9.58 16.22
C ASP A 15 0.16 9.33 16.51
N GLN A 16 0.39 8.67 17.64
CA GLN A 16 1.73 8.36 18.13
C GLN A 16 2.47 7.31 17.29
N VAL A 17 1.74 6.41 16.60
CA VAL A 17 2.38 5.39 15.76
C VAL A 17 3.08 6.06 14.59
N LEU A 18 2.35 6.94 13.89
CA LEU A 18 2.92 7.67 12.77
C LEU A 18 4.04 8.62 13.22
N PHE A 19 3.88 9.25 14.39
CA PHE A 19 4.94 10.07 14.99
C PHE A 19 6.23 9.26 15.20
N ASN A 20 6.13 8.06 15.78
CA ASN A 20 7.28 7.19 16.03
C ASN A 20 7.89 6.66 14.72
N LYS A 21 7.08 6.42 13.68
CA LYS A 21 7.56 6.05 12.34
C LYS A 21 8.43 7.17 11.77
N LEU A 22 7.92 8.41 11.79
CA LEU A 22 8.66 9.59 11.34
C LEU A 22 9.93 9.84 12.18
N LEU A 23 9.87 9.61 13.50
CA LEU A 23 11.02 9.76 14.39
C LEU A 23 12.20 8.83 14.05
N ARG A 24 11.92 7.69 13.42
CA ARG A 24 12.92 6.69 13.01
C ARG A 24 13.33 6.80 11.54
N ALA A 25 12.74 7.73 10.78
CA ALA A 25 13.05 7.87 9.38
C ALA A 25 14.49 8.40 9.20
N GLU A 26 15.27 7.73 8.36
CA GLU A 26 16.61 8.17 7.98
C GLU A 26 16.58 9.03 6.71
N SER A 27 15.52 8.89 5.91
CA SER A 27 15.28 9.70 4.72
C SER A 27 13.78 9.91 4.47
N LEU A 28 13.45 10.99 3.76
CA LEU A 28 12.09 11.37 3.36
C LEU A 28 12.14 11.98 1.97
N GLY A 29 11.39 11.44 1.00
CA GLY A 29 11.25 12.05 -0.34
C GLY A 29 12.58 12.31 -1.07
N GLY A 30 13.59 11.46 -0.89
CA GLY A 30 14.93 11.63 -1.46
C GLY A 30 15.90 12.50 -0.64
N TYR A 31 15.44 13.07 0.48
CA TYR A 31 16.27 13.84 1.41
C TYR A 31 16.75 12.98 2.58
N ASN A 32 17.98 13.22 3.05
CA ASN A 32 18.52 12.57 4.25
C ASN A 32 18.17 13.36 5.51
N LEU A 33 17.92 12.64 6.60
CA LEU A 33 17.64 13.21 7.92
C LEU A 33 18.80 12.94 8.87
N THR A 34 19.38 14.00 9.42
CA THR A 34 20.43 13.90 10.45
C THR A 34 19.90 14.41 11.80
N PRO A 35 19.73 13.55 12.82
CA PRO A 35 19.24 13.96 14.14
C PRO A 35 20.10 15.06 14.77
N GLN A 36 19.46 16.10 15.30
CA GLN A 36 20.09 17.24 16.00
C GLN A 36 19.88 17.21 17.52
N GLY A 37 19.10 16.23 18.02
CA GLY A 37 18.84 16.03 19.44
C GLY A 37 17.39 16.29 19.83
N THR A 38 17.14 16.27 21.15
CA THR A 38 15.80 16.40 21.74
C THR A 38 15.79 17.50 22.79
N LEU A 39 14.86 18.43 22.68
CA LEU A 39 14.77 19.63 23.51
C LEU A 39 13.44 19.67 24.26
N LYS A 40 13.48 20.10 25.52
CA LYS A 40 12.27 20.42 26.30
C LYS A 40 12.06 21.93 26.26
N ILE A 41 10.92 22.34 25.72
CA ILE A 41 10.61 23.73 25.47
C ILE A 41 9.35 24.11 26.27
N VAL A 42 9.42 25.26 26.95
CA VAL A 42 8.28 25.86 27.63
C VAL A 42 8.06 27.26 27.09
N ASP A 43 6.91 27.48 26.46
CA ASP A 43 6.53 28.75 25.84
C ASP A 43 5.46 29.45 26.68
N HIS A 44 5.79 30.63 27.20
CA HIS A 44 4.85 31.53 27.85
C HIS A 44 4.39 32.58 26.85
N TYR A 45 3.14 32.51 26.40
CA TYR A 45 2.58 33.48 25.48
C TYR A 45 2.09 34.70 26.24
N LEU A 46 2.51 35.88 25.80
CA LEU A 46 2.28 37.16 26.46
C LEU A 46 1.41 38.05 25.58
N ASP A 47 0.45 38.74 26.18
CA ASP A 47 -0.34 39.79 25.53
C ASP A 47 -0.92 40.72 26.60
N THR A 48 -1.47 41.85 26.18
CA THR A 48 -2.20 42.78 27.05
C THR A 48 -3.50 42.18 27.59
N LYS A 49 -4.14 42.89 28.53
CA LYS A 49 -5.48 42.50 29.02
C LYS A 49 -6.50 42.36 27.89
N GLY A 50 -6.46 43.25 26.91
CA GLY A 50 -7.35 43.27 25.75
C GLY A 50 -6.87 42.47 24.55
N ARG A 51 -5.78 41.68 24.65
CA ARG A 51 -5.22 40.89 23.54
C ARG A 51 -4.82 41.71 22.30
N ALA A 52 -4.27 42.91 22.53
CA ALA A 52 -3.86 43.85 21.49
C ALA A 52 -2.91 43.26 20.43
N LEU A 53 -1.96 42.39 20.82
CA LEU A 53 -1.06 41.74 19.87
C LEU A 53 -1.82 40.78 18.97
N LEU A 54 -2.61 39.89 19.57
CA LEU A 54 -3.39 38.88 18.85
C LEU A 54 -4.38 39.52 17.86
N HIS A 55 -5.07 40.61 18.25
CA HIS A 55 -6.01 41.33 17.38
C HIS A 55 -5.34 41.95 16.14
N GLN A 56 -4.04 42.21 16.21
CA GLN A 56 -3.24 42.72 15.10
C GLN A 56 -2.49 41.61 14.34
N GLY A 57 -2.76 40.34 14.66
CA GLY A 57 -2.11 39.19 14.03
C GLY A 57 -0.69 38.90 14.54
N TRP A 58 -0.29 39.52 15.65
CA TRP A 58 1.02 39.30 16.28
C TRP A 58 0.95 38.28 17.42
N ALA A 59 2.05 37.58 17.66
CA ALA A 59 2.22 36.71 18.81
C ALA A 59 3.54 36.99 19.52
N CYS A 60 3.49 37.24 20.83
CA CYS A 60 4.67 37.38 21.66
C CYS A 60 4.84 36.14 22.54
N ARG A 61 6.05 35.56 22.53
CA ARG A 61 6.40 34.33 23.22
C ARG A 61 7.68 34.54 24.03
N LEU A 62 7.63 34.19 25.30
CA LEU A 62 8.82 34.00 26.13
C LEU A 62 9.10 32.49 26.23
N ARG A 63 10.15 32.03 25.56
CA ARG A 63 10.58 30.63 25.50
C ARG A 63 11.65 30.35 26.56
N SER A 64 11.49 29.23 27.26
CA SER A 64 12.55 28.60 28.04
C SER A 64 12.96 27.29 27.38
N GLN A 65 14.26 27.13 27.14
CA GLN A 65 14.88 25.95 26.54
C GLN A 65 16.23 25.73 27.21
N ASP A 66 16.43 24.57 27.85
CA ASP A 66 17.67 24.18 28.54
C ASP A 66 18.27 25.27 29.47
N GLY A 67 17.40 26.02 30.15
CA GLY A 67 17.79 27.11 31.06
C GLY A 67 18.06 28.46 30.38
N ALA A 68 18.18 28.49 29.05
CA ALA A 68 18.22 29.72 28.27
C ALA A 68 16.80 30.30 28.09
N TRP A 69 16.72 31.63 28.01
CA TRP A 69 15.49 32.36 27.79
C TRP A 69 15.57 33.17 26.49
N MET A 70 14.48 33.20 25.75
CA MET A 70 14.38 33.96 24.51
C MET A 70 13.00 34.57 24.40
N VAL A 71 12.94 35.86 24.08
CA VAL A 71 11.68 36.51 23.69
C VAL A 71 11.62 36.57 22.17
N THR A 72 10.49 36.13 21.63
CA THR A 72 10.20 36.10 20.19
C THR A 72 8.91 36.89 19.94
N LEU A 73 8.96 37.82 19.00
CA LEU A 73 7.78 38.54 18.51
C LEU A 73 7.54 38.15 17.05
N LYS A 74 6.45 37.41 16.80
CA LYS A 74 6.08 36.88 15.48
C LYS A 74 4.98 37.74 14.88
N GLY A 75 5.17 38.17 13.63
CA GLY A 75 4.22 39.02 12.90
C GLY A 75 3.08 38.24 12.23
N PRO A 76 2.22 38.98 11.50
CA PRO A 76 1.17 38.39 10.66
C PRO A 76 1.76 37.38 9.68
N LYS A 77 0.98 36.32 9.41
CA LYS A 77 1.37 35.21 8.55
C LYS A 77 0.66 35.27 7.20
N GLU A 78 1.35 34.82 6.16
CA GLU A 78 0.76 34.45 4.87
C GLU A 78 0.70 32.91 4.79
N THR A 79 -0.31 32.35 4.12
CA THR A 79 -0.54 30.90 4.10
C THR A 79 -0.97 30.43 2.73
N GLN A 80 -0.35 29.37 2.23
CA GLN A 80 -0.74 28.64 1.02
C GLN A 80 -0.67 27.13 1.31
N GLY A 81 -1.82 26.53 1.61
CA GLY A 81 -1.88 25.15 2.07
C GLY A 81 -1.16 24.95 3.41
N ALA A 82 -0.20 24.01 3.46
CA ALA A 82 0.63 23.77 4.64
C ALA A 82 1.79 24.76 4.80
N ILE A 83 2.15 25.51 3.76
CA ILE A 83 3.30 26.43 3.76
C ILE A 83 2.87 27.78 4.32
N ILE A 84 3.65 28.28 5.28
CA ILE A 84 3.43 29.51 6.03
C ILE A 84 4.70 30.36 5.94
N SER A 85 4.53 31.67 5.72
CA SER A 85 5.61 32.63 5.85
C SER A 85 5.23 33.75 6.81
N ARG A 86 6.18 34.19 7.64
CA ARG A 86 5.99 35.32 8.56
C ARG A 86 7.32 35.95 8.95
N ARG A 87 7.27 37.22 9.37
CA ARG A 87 8.41 37.92 9.95
C ARG A 87 8.52 37.64 11.45
N GLU A 88 9.74 37.55 11.95
CA GLU A 88 9.98 37.44 13.39
C GLU A 88 11.19 38.25 13.87
N LEU A 89 11.14 38.58 15.16
CA LEU A 89 12.22 39.20 15.91
C LEU A 89 12.50 38.34 17.15
N GLU A 90 13.78 38.08 17.42
CA GLU A 90 14.22 37.27 18.57
C GLU A 90 15.31 37.99 19.36
N VAL A 91 15.21 37.93 20.68
CA VAL A 91 16.22 38.47 21.60
C VAL A 91 16.43 37.48 22.76
N PRO A 92 17.68 37.06 23.04
CA PRO A 92 17.99 36.25 24.20
C PRO A 92 17.86 37.05 25.50
N LEU A 93 17.46 36.38 26.57
CA LEU A 93 17.30 36.94 27.91
C LEU A 93 18.14 36.15 28.92
N ALA A 94 18.73 36.85 29.89
CA ALA A 94 19.55 36.22 30.92
C ALA A 94 18.72 35.42 31.95
N ARG A 95 17.43 35.75 32.08
CA ARG A 95 16.48 35.10 33.00
C ARG A 95 15.05 35.27 32.47
N ARG A 96 14.10 34.60 33.10
CA ARG A 96 12.67 34.84 32.87
C ARG A 96 12.35 36.31 33.17
N GLU A 97 11.91 37.04 32.14
CA GLU A 97 11.51 38.43 32.26
C GLU A 97 10.24 38.66 31.43
N GLU A 98 9.12 38.87 32.13
CA GLU A 98 7.80 39.09 31.51
C GLU A 98 7.48 40.58 31.39
N ASP A 99 8.18 41.44 32.13
CA ASP A 99 8.00 42.88 32.03
C ASP A 99 8.78 43.41 30.83
N LEU A 100 8.02 43.89 29.86
CA LEU A 100 8.53 44.53 28.64
C LEU A 100 9.47 45.71 28.96
N ALA A 101 9.30 46.37 30.12
CA ALA A 101 10.19 47.44 30.55
C ALA A 101 11.61 46.95 30.90
N HIS A 102 11.81 45.66 31.17
CA HIS A 102 13.11 45.09 31.51
C HIS A 102 13.78 44.34 30.35
N TRP A 103 13.13 44.24 29.20
CA TRP A 103 13.76 43.66 28.01
C TRP A 103 14.94 44.52 27.51
N PRO A 104 15.95 43.90 26.88
CA PRO A 104 17.04 44.64 26.26
C PRO A 104 16.51 45.75 25.32
N PRO A 105 17.12 46.95 25.32
CA PRO A 105 16.76 47.97 24.35
C PRO A 105 17.04 47.47 22.93
N GLY A 106 16.14 47.78 21.99
CA GLY A 106 16.24 47.38 20.60
C GLY A 106 14.88 47.21 19.93
N GLU A 107 14.92 46.85 18.64
CA GLU A 107 13.78 46.78 17.73
C GLU A 107 12.60 45.96 18.28
N LEU A 108 12.87 44.79 18.88
CA LEU A 108 11.81 43.94 19.46
C LEU A 108 11.03 44.66 20.56
N ARG A 109 11.73 45.34 21.48
CA ARG A 109 11.11 46.03 22.61
C ARG A 109 10.34 47.27 22.17
N GLU A 110 10.90 48.02 21.22
CA GLU A 110 10.24 49.19 20.62
C GLU A 110 8.97 48.76 19.90
N ARG A 111 9.06 47.74 19.03
CA ARG A 111 7.93 47.22 18.29
C ARG A 111 6.84 46.66 19.21
N ALA A 112 7.22 45.94 20.26
CA ALA A 112 6.26 45.44 21.23
C ALA A 112 5.54 46.58 21.97
N ARG A 113 6.22 47.68 22.33
CA ARG A 113 5.56 48.86 22.94
C ARG A 113 4.56 49.52 22.00
N GLU A 114 4.95 49.69 20.73
CA GLU A 114 4.07 50.28 19.71
C GLU A 114 2.78 49.49 19.59
N LEU A 115 2.89 48.17 19.42
CA LEU A 115 1.75 47.28 19.23
C LEU A 115 0.84 47.20 20.46
N THR A 116 1.37 47.38 21.67
CA THR A 116 0.59 47.35 22.91
C THR A 116 0.12 48.73 23.39
N GLY A 117 0.57 49.82 22.76
CA GLY A 117 0.37 51.17 23.27
C GLY A 117 1.02 51.40 24.64
N GLY A 118 2.07 50.64 24.97
CA GLY A 118 2.74 50.67 26.27
C GLY A 118 1.99 49.97 27.40
N LEU A 119 0.86 49.31 27.14
CA LEU A 119 0.14 48.54 28.15
C LEU A 119 0.96 47.33 28.63
N PRO A 120 0.85 46.95 29.92
CA PRO A 120 1.59 45.83 30.46
C PRO A 120 1.16 44.51 29.81
N LEU A 121 2.15 43.67 29.52
CA LEU A 121 1.95 42.30 29.09
C LEU A 121 1.59 41.42 30.29
N ARG A 122 0.71 40.44 30.05
CA ARG A 122 0.39 39.36 30.97
C ARG A 122 0.45 38.03 30.23
N ARG A 123 0.71 36.96 30.97
CA ARG A 123 0.70 35.61 30.41
C ARG A 123 -0.72 35.17 30.06
N LEU A 124 -0.96 34.87 28.79
CA LEU A 124 -2.21 34.30 28.29
C LEU A 124 -2.29 32.81 28.60
N LEU A 125 -1.26 32.05 28.23
CA LEU A 125 -1.19 30.61 28.44
C LEU A 125 0.26 30.11 28.42
N THR A 126 0.44 28.84 28.77
CA THR A 126 1.73 28.15 28.70
C THR A 126 1.59 26.87 27.88
N ILE A 127 2.46 26.72 26.89
CA ILE A 127 2.60 25.51 26.08
C ILE A 127 3.89 24.81 26.52
N ARG A 128 3.83 23.50 26.74
CA ARG A 128 5.02 22.68 26.98
C ARG A 128 5.17 21.71 25.83
N GLN A 129 6.38 21.57 25.30
CA GLN A 129 6.61 20.63 24.21
C GLN A 129 7.95 19.91 24.36
N THR A 130 8.02 18.73 23.76
CA THR A 130 9.27 18.01 23.49
C THR A 130 9.49 18.03 22.00
N ARG A 131 10.60 18.64 21.55
CA ARG A 131 10.97 18.79 20.14
C ARG A 131 12.10 17.83 19.81
N HIS A 132 11.94 17.04 18.76
CA HIS A 132 13.01 16.27 18.14
C HIS A 132 13.37 16.96 16.82
N SER A 133 14.60 17.46 16.71
CA SER A 133 15.05 18.20 15.53
C SER A 133 15.91 17.32 14.63
N PHE A 134 15.80 17.54 13.32
CA PHE A 134 16.52 16.86 12.26
C PHE A 134 16.99 17.89 11.23
N LEU A 135 18.23 17.77 10.78
CA LEU A 135 18.73 18.49 9.62
C LEU A 135 18.34 17.71 8.37
N VAL A 136 17.68 18.38 7.43
CA VAL A 136 17.27 17.81 6.13
C VAL A 136 18.29 18.21 5.07
N SER A 137 18.88 17.23 4.38
CA SER A 137 19.88 17.48 3.35
C SER A 137 19.64 16.74 2.04
N GLU A 138 20.09 17.34 0.93
CA GLU A 138 20.14 16.73 -0.40
C GLU A 138 21.60 16.72 -0.84
N GLY A 139 22.26 15.55 -0.74
CA GLY A 139 23.71 15.47 -0.82
C GLY A 139 24.38 16.39 0.22
N PRO A 140 25.27 17.31 -0.17
CA PRO A 140 25.95 18.22 0.75
C PRO A 140 25.11 19.44 1.18
N ARG A 141 23.99 19.74 0.51
CA ARG A 141 23.20 20.97 0.71
C ARG A 141 22.28 20.84 1.92
N ARG A 142 22.26 21.87 2.78
CA ARG A 142 21.41 21.92 4.00
C ARG A 142 20.10 22.63 3.72
N VAL A 143 19.05 21.86 3.48
CA VAL A 143 17.82 22.36 2.88
C VAL A 143 16.87 22.94 3.93
N ALA A 144 16.63 22.21 5.01
CA ALA A 144 15.63 22.58 6.01
C ALA A 144 15.97 22.02 7.39
N GLU A 145 15.36 22.58 8.44
CA GLU A 145 15.25 21.94 9.74
C GLU A 145 13.84 21.33 9.86
N LEU A 146 13.78 20.02 10.09
CA LEU A 146 12.54 19.31 10.40
C LEU A 146 12.45 19.11 11.91
N SER A 147 11.30 19.45 12.49
CA SER A 147 11.01 19.22 13.90
C SER A 147 9.75 18.39 14.09
N LEU A 148 9.85 17.39 14.96
CA LEU A 148 8.75 16.57 15.44
C LEU A 148 8.44 16.96 16.89
N ASP A 149 7.26 17.54 17.11
CA ASP A 149 6.86 18.08 18.40
C ASP A 149 5.79 17.22 19.07
N VAL A 150 6.01 16.87 20.33
CA VAL A 150 4.95 16.43 21.26
C VAL A 150 4.52 17.62 22.09
N VAL A 151 3.36 18.18 21.79
CA VAL A 151 2.84 19.43 22.38
C VAL A 151 1.81 19.12 23.46
N TYR A 152 1.96 19.72 24.63
CA TYR A 152 1.04 19.63 25.76
C TYR A 152 0.42 20.98 26.08
N THR A 153 -0.91 21.00 26.12
CA THR A 153 -1.70 22.19 26.47
C THR A 153 -2.71 21.83 27.55
N LEU A 154 -3.03 22.77 28.45
CA LEU A 154 -4.02 22.61 29.50
C LEU A 154 -5.16 23.63 29.28
N GLY A 155 -6.41 23.19 29.26
CA GLY A 155 -7.60 24.05 29.14
C GLY A 155 -8.78 23.50 29.95
N LYS A 156 -9.46 24.34 30.74
CA LYS A 156 -10.62 23.99 31.61
C LYS A 156 -10.51 22.65 32.38
N GLY A 157 -9.31 22.28 32.85
CA GLY A 157 -9.06 21.02 33.56
C GLY A 157 -8.69 19.83 32.66
N THR A 158 -8.78 19.98 31.34
CA THR A 158 -8.40 18.99 30.33
C THR A 158 -6.95 19.20 29.89
N ARG A 159 -6.14 18.14 29.94
CA ARG A 159 -4.79 18.13 29.35
C ARG A 159 -4.88 17.55 27.94
N HIS A 160 -4.49 18.34 26.95
CA HIS A 160 -4.42 17.94 25.56
C HIS A 160 -2.98 17.62 25.15
N ARG A 161 -2.81 16.57 24.34
CA ARG A 161 -1.53 16.16 23.75
C ARG A 161 -1.70 16.09 22.23
N ALA A 162 -0.86 16.80 21.49
CA ALA A 162 -0.83 16.79 20.04
C ALA A 162 0.57 16.41 19.51
N TYR A 163 0.60 15.83 18.32
CA TYR A 163 1.82 15.52 17.59
C TYR A 163 1.90 16.41 16.35
N MET A 164 3.01 17.09 16.14
CA MET A 164 3.17 18.01 15.02
C MET A 164 4.49 17.76 14.29
N LEU A 165 4.48 18.02 12.98
CA LEU A 165 5.65 18.15 12.14
C LEU A 165 5.75 19.59 11.67
N GLU A 166 6.92 20.21 11.83
CA GLU A 166 7.24 21.49 11.20
C GLU A 166 8.52 21.33 10.40
N CYS A 167 8.56 21.85 9.17
CA CYS A 167 9.75 21.85 8.33
C CYS A 167 10.05 23.28 7.90
N GLU A 168 11.11 23.85 8.45
CA GLU A 168 11.53 25.24 8.26
C GLU A 168 12.69 25.31 7.27
N LEU A 169 12.57 26.15 6.24
CA LEU A 169 13.62 26.31 5.24
C LEU A 169 14.86 26.99 5.83
N LEU A 170 16.03 26.39 5.56
CA LEU A 170 17.33 27.01 5.85
C LEU A 170 17.73 27.96 4.70
N PRO A 171 18.73 28.84 4.90
CA PRO A 171 19.17 29.79 3.86
C PRO A 171 19.61 29.14 2.53
N GLU A 172 20.08 27.90 2.55
CA GLU A 172 20.45 27.13 1.34
C GLU A 172 19.27 26.34 0.73
N GLY A 173 18.13 26.31 1.42
CA GLY A 173 16.90 25.67 0.98
C GLY A 173 16.12 26.54 0.00
N GLN A 174 15.38 25.89 -0.90
CA GLN A 174 14.49 26.56 -1.83
C GLN A 174 13.04 26.17 -1.56
N ARG A 175 12.10 27.05 -1.93
CA ARG A 175 10.66 26.79 -1.80
C ARG A 175 10.23 25.48 -2.48
N ALA A 176 10.82 25.16 -3.63
CA ALA A 176 10.57 23.91 -4.36
C ALA A 176 10.93 22.67 -3.52
N ASP A 177 11.91 22.75 -2.62
CA ASP A 177 12.23 21.64 -1.72
C ASP A 177 11.11 21.39 -0.70
N LEU A 178 10.57 22.48 -0.14
CA LEU A 178 9.46 22.42 0.79
C LEU A 178 8.18 21.90 0.12
N GLU A 179 7.98 22.22 -1.17
CA GLU A 179 6.88 21.70 -1.98
C GLU A 179 7.01 20.19 -2.24
N ARG A 180 8.21 19.69 -2.59
CA ARG A 180 8.49 18.25 -2.72
C ARG A 180 8.25 17.49 -1.41
N LEU A 181 8.76 18.02 -0.30
CA LEU A 181 8.53 17.44 1.03
C LEU A 181 7.04 17.45 1.39
N ASN A 182 6.32 18.54 1.07
CA ASN A 182 4.88 18.62 1.27
C ASN A 182 4.12 17.54 0.50
N GLU A 183 4.38 17.38 -0.80
CA GLU A 183 3.77 16.32 -1.60
C GLU A 183 4.07 14.93 -1.02
N PHE A 184 5.32 14.68 -0.61
CA PHE A 184 5.72 13.43 0.01
C PHE A 184 4.96 13.14 1.31
N PHE A 185 4.86 14.13 2.21
CA PHE A 185 4.11 14.00 3.47
C PHE A 185 2.62 13.73 3.26
N LEU A 186 2.02 14.36 2.26
CA LEU A 186 0.61 14.17 1.93
C LEU A 186 0.35 12.80 1.31
N GLN A 187 1.20 12.35 0.38
CA GLN A 187 0.98 11.10 -0.36
C GLN A 187 1.36 9.84 0.44
N HIS A 188 2.43 9.89 1.23
CA HIS A 188 2.98 8.70 1.88
C HIS A 188 2.58 8.59 3.35
N TYR A 189 2.45 9.74 4.02
CA TYR A 189 2.11 9.80 5.45
C TYR A 189 0.70 10.33 5.71
N TYR A 190 0.04 10.90 4.70
CA TYR A 190 -1.29 11.49 4.79
C TYR A 190 -1.41 12.46 5.98
N LEU A 191 -0.37 13.28 6.18
CA LEU A 191 -0.34 14.27 7.26
C LEU A 191 -1.40 15.35 7.02
N VAL A 192 -1.91 15.93 8.11
CA VAL A 192 -2.97 16.96 8.02
C VAL A 192 -2.30 18.33 7.96
N PRO A 193 -2.42 19.12 6.88
CA PRO A 193 -1.94 20.51 6.86
C PRO A 193 -2.48 21.32 8.04
N GLU A 194 -1.63 22.07 8.74
CA GLU A 194 -2.03 22.85 9.91
C GLU A 194 -1.64 24.33 9.77
N ALA A 195 -2.59 25.11 9.24
CA ALA A 195 -2.41 26.54 9.08
C ALA A 195 -2.37 27.30 10.43
N ARG A 196 -3.08 26.86 11.48
CA ARG A 196 -3.18 27.57 12.77
C ARG A 196 -1.89 27.45 13.56
N SER A 197 -1.46 28.52 14.24
CA SER A 197 -0.27 28.47 15.10
C SER A 197 -0.53 27.67 16.38
N LYS A 198 0.54 27.21 17.06
CA LYS A 198 0.44 26.57 18.38
C LYS A 198 -0.33 27.42 19.40
N LEU A 199 -0.17 28.75 19.36
CA LEU A 199 -0.93 29.69 20.18
C LEU A 199 -2.44 29.65 19.87
N GLN A 200 -2.81 29.74 18.59
CA GLN A 200 -4.21 29.74 18.16
C GLN A 200 -4.92 28.46 18.63
N ARG A 201 -4.28 27.30 18.40
CA ARG A 201 -4.80 25.99 18.85
C ARG A 201 -4.95 25.91 20.36
N ALA A 202 -3.97 26.42 21.10
CA ALA A 202 -4.03 26.41 22.55
C ALA A 202 -5.13 27.33 23.10
N LEU A 203 -5.37 28.48 22.46
CA LEU A 203 -6.47 29.38 22.82
C LEU A 203 -7.83 28.74 22.53
N GLU A 204 -8.02 28.12 21.36
CA GLU A 204 -9.24 27.38 21.01
C GLU A 204 -9.57 26.32 22.08
N LEU A 205 -8.59 25.52 22.50
CA LEU A 205 -8.76 24.54 23.57
C LEU A 205 -9.15 25.17 24.91
N VAL A 206 -8.50 26.27 25.30
CA VAL A 206 -8.79 26.96 26.58
C VAL A 206 -10.19 27.58 26.57
N GLU A 207 -10.61 28.14 25.44
CA GLU A 207 -11.89 28.83 25.29
C GLU A 207 -13.07 27.88 25.12
N LEU A 208 -12.92 26.88 24.24
CA LEU A 208 -13.97 25.89 23.94
C LEU A 208 -14.03 24.79 25.01
N GLY A 209 -12.89 24.41 25.58
CA GLY A 209 -12.80 23.29 26.54
C GLY A 209 -12.72 21.90 25.89
N SER A 210 -12.74 21.83 24.56
CA SER A 210 -12.60 20.60 23.77
C SER A 210 -11.33 20.67 22.90
N SER A 211 -10.85 19.51 22.44
CA SER A 211 -9.68 19.43 21.57
C SER A 211 -9.95 20.06 20.20
N ALA A 212 -9.01 20.88 19.71
CA ALA A 212 -9.02 21.38 18.33
C ALA A 212 -8.80 20.28 17.27
N ASP A 213 -8.52 19.05 17.71
CA ASP A 213 -8.24 17.87 16.88
C ASP A 213 -9.42 16.87 16.86
N GLU A 214 -10.46 17.11 17.67
CA GLU A 214 -11.72 16.34 17.62
C GLU A 214 -12.43 16.63 16.29
N GLY A 215 -12.40 15.65 15.37
CA GLY A 215 -13.04 15.76 14.05
C GLY A 215 -12.12 16.19 12.90
N LEU A 216 -10.80 16.34 13.14
CA LEU A 216 -9.83 16.48 12.05
C LEU A 216 -9.68 15.13 11.32
N SER A 217 -10.41 14.99 10.22
CA SER A 217 -10.13 13.97 9.22
C SER A 217 -8.89 14.39 8.43
N PRO A 218 -8.00 13.46 8.03
CA PRO A 218 -7.07 13.71 6.93
C PRO A 218 -7.79 14.41 5.79
N ALA A 219 -7.14 15.42 5.21
CA ALA A 219 -7.52 15.86 3.88
C ALA A 219 -7.52 14.60 2.99
N ASP A 220 -8.61 14.43 2.24
CA ASP A 220 -8.89 13.34 1.29
C ASP A 220 -9.61 12.11 1.84
N GLY A 221 -10.95 12.20 1.88
CA GLY A 221 -11.88 11.08 1.63
C GLY A 221 -11.70 9.79 2.46
N PRO A 222 -12.46 8.74 2.11
CA PRO A 222 -12.26 7.41 2.68
C PRO A 222 -11.01 6.73 2.10
N MET A 223 -10.08 6.31 2.97
CA MET A 223 -8.85 5.58 2.57
C MET A 223 -9.13 4.09 2.37
N SER A 224 -8.47 3.45 1.41
CA SER A 224 -8.54 2.00 1.27
C SER A 224 -7.81 1.30 2.43
N VAL A 225 -8.18 0.05 2.72
CA VAL A 225 -7.54 -0.75 3.78
C VAL A 225 -6.07 -0.98 3.46
N GLU A 226 -5.71 -1.15 2.20
CA GLU A 226 -4.33 -1.31 1.73
C GLU A 226 -3.49 -0.06 2.02
N ALA A 227 -4.02 1.12 1.73
CA ALA A 227 -3.34 2.38 2.02
C ALA A 227 -3.13 2.57 3.52
N ILE A 228 -4.08 2.12 4.36
CA ILE A 228 -3.92 2.11 5.82
C ILE A 228 -2.83 1.13 6.23
N CYS A 229 -2.83 -0.09 5.70
CA CYS A 229 -1.79 -1.08 6.01
C CYS A 229 -0.39 -0.58 5.64
N GLU A 230 -0.23 0.07 4.48
CA GLU A 230 1.02 0.69 4.04
C GLU A 230 1.42 1.86 4.93
N ARG A 231 0.48 2.76 5.25
CA ARG A 231 0.72 3.91 6.13
C ARG A 231 1.31 3.49 7.47
N TYR A 232 0.79 2.40 8.05
CA TYR A 232 1.17 1.90 9.38
C TYR A 232 2.19 0.74 9.36
N ASP A 233 2.79 0.42 8.20
CA ASP A 233 3.77 -0.67 8.00
C ASP A 233 3.29 -2.03 8.55
N LEU A 234 2.03 -2.36 8.31
CA LEU A 234 1.47 -3.62 8.80
C LEU A 234 2.09 -4.80 8.05
N ASN A 235 2.38 -5.88 8.77
CA ASN A 235 2.80 -7.13 8.16
C ASN A 235 1.61 -7.72 7.37
N LEU A 236 1.55 -7.41 6.08
CA LEU A 236 0.47 -7.79 5.19
C LEU A 236 0.27 -9.31 5.12
N ARG A 237 1.35 -10.09 5.18
CA ARG A 237 1.28 -11.55 5.17
C ARG A 237 0.54 -12.08 6.39
N ARG A 238 0.86 -11.54 7.56
CA ARG A 238 0.21 -11.91 8.83
C ARG A 238 -1.22 -11.38 8.90
N ALA A 239 -1.45 -10.14 8.51
CA ALA A 239 -2.77 -9.53 8.45
C ALA A 239 -3.72 -10.38 7.57
N MET A 240 -3.25 -10.80 6.39
CA MET A 240 -4.05 -11.65 5.51
C MET A 240 -4.27 -13.04 6.08
N HIS A 241 -3.25 -13.66 6.66
CA HIS A 241 -3.39 -14.98 7.24
C HIS A 241 -4.49 -14.98 8.33
N VAL A 242 -4.52 -13.97 9.19
CA VAL A 242 -5.57 -13.79 10.19
C VAL A 242 -6.93 -13.51 9.54
N ALA A 243 -7.00 -12.75 8.44
CA ALA A 243 -8.23 -12.51 7.71
C ALA A 243 -8.82 -13.80 7.11
N ASN A 244 -7.99 -14.63 6.49
CA ASN A 244 -8.39 -15.95 5.98
C ASN A 244 -8.93 -16.86 7.08
N LEU A 245 -8.26 -16.88 8.25
CA LEU A 245 -8.74 -17.63 9.41
C LEU A 245 -10.08 -17.08 9.92
N ALA A 246 -10.24 -15.76 9.95
CA ALA A 246 -11.50 -15.12 10.36
C ALA A 246 -12.64 -15.43 9.38
N ASP A 247 -12.37 -15.44 8.08
CA ASP A 247 -13.33 -15.81 7.04
C ASP A 247 -13.73 -17.29 7.11
N ALA A 248 -12.76 -18.19 7.34
CA ALA A 248 -13.05 -19.61 7.53
C ALA A 248 -13.89 -19.86 8.79
N LEU A 249 -13.61 -19.14 9.88
CA LEU A 249 -14.45 -19.19 11.09
C LEU A 249 -15.86 -18.64 10.84
N TYR A 250 -15.98 -17.53 10.11
CA TYR A 250 -17.27 -16.95 9.75
C TYR A 250 -18.12 -17.95 8.97
N GLU A 251 -17.56 -18.59 7.94
CA GLU A 251 -18.34 -19.53 7.14
C GLU A 251 -18.68 -20.80 7.91
N GLY A 252 -17.68 -21.41 8.54
CA GLY A 252 -17.86 -22.67 9.26
C GLY A 252 -18.83 -22.55 10.44
N LEU A 253 -18.92 -21.36 11.04
CA LEU A 253 -19.77 -21.11 12.20
C LEU A 253 -21.06 -20.33 11.87
N GLN A 254 -21.34 -20.08 10.58
CA GLN A 254 -22.49 -19.29 10.13
C GLN A 254 -23.83 -19.74 10.76
N PRO A 255 -24.14 -21.05 10.84
CA PRO A 255 -25.41 -21.50 11.42
C PRO A 255 -25.57 -21.15 12.92
N LEU A 256 -24.46 -20.94 13.63
CA LEU A 256 -24.44 -20.56 15.03
C LEU A 256 -24.56 -19.05 15.20
N HIS A 257 -23.71 -18.27 14.51
CA HIS A 257 -23.64 -16.84 14.74
C HIS A 257 -24.66 -16.02 13.94
N ARG A 258 -25.12 -16.54 12.78
CA ARG A 258 -26.17 -15.94 11.94
C ARG A 258 -25.93 -14.48 11.58
N LEU A 259 -24.67 -14.10 11.39
CA LEU A 259 -24.35 -12.77 10.88
C LEU A 259 -24.80 -12.67 9.42
N ALA A 260 -25.28 -11.50 9.04
CA ALA A 260 -25.59 -11.19 7.65
C ALA A 260 -24.29 -11.10 6.82
N GLU A 261 -24.37 -11.44 5.53
CA GLU A 261 -23.20 -11.54 4.65
C GLU A 261 -22.42 -10.20 4.57
N GLU A 262 -23.10 -9.08 4.69
CA GLU A 262 -22.53 -7.74 4.69
C GLU A 262 -21.60 -7.52 5.90
N ARG A 263 -21.84 -8.20 7.03
CA ARG A 263 -21.00 -8.13 8.24
C ARG A 263 -19.69 -8.91 8.09
N ARG A 264 -19.60 -9.80 7.10
CA ARG A 264 -18.36 -10.51 6.76
C ARG A 264 -17.25 -9.53 6.36
N PHE A 265 -17.59 -8.53 5.54
CA PHE A 265 -16.63 -7.49 5.14
C PHE A 265 -16.05 -6.77 6.36
N LEU A 266 -16.88 -6.46 7.36
CA LEU A 266 -16.42 -5.82 8.60
C LEU A 266 -15.44 -6.72 9.38
N LEU A 267 -15.71 -8.02 9.46
CA LEU A 267 -14.79 -8.98 10.10
C LEU A 267 -13.46 -9.06 9.35
N HIS A 268 -13.51 -9.12 8.01
CA HIS A 268 -12.32 -9.16 7.17
C HIS A 268 -11.46 -7.90 7.37
N VAL A 269 -12.07 -6.70 7.31
CA VAL A 269 -11.34 -5.44 7.57
C VAL A 269 -10.78 -5.40 8.99
N ALA A 270 -11.54 -5.86 9.99
CA ALA A 270 -11.06 -5.94 11.37
C ALA A 270 -9.87 -6.90 11.53
N ALA A 271 -9.82 -7.97 10.75
CA ALA A 271 -8.70 -8.89 10.70
C ALA A 271 -7.47 -8.31 10.01
N LEU A 272 -7.64 -7.57 8.91
CA LEU A 272 -6.52 -6.88 8.25
C LEU A 272 -5.89 -5.82 9.15
N LEU A 273 -6.71 -5.11 9.92
CA LEU A 273 -6.28 -4.01 10.78
C LEU A 273 -6.07 -4.43 12.25
N HIS A 274 -6.11 -5.73 12.57
CA HIS A 274 -6.09 -6.21 13.96
C HIS A 274 -4.86 -5.75 14.75
N ASP A 275 -3.74 -5.57 14.05
CA ASP A 275 -2.45 -5.18 14.60
C ASP A 275 -2.04 -3.74 14.27
N ILE A 276 -2.97 -2.88 13.87
CA ILE A 276 -2.70 -1.48 13.52
C ILE A 276 -2.07 -0.66 14.66
N GLY A 277 -2.25 -1.09 15.91
CA GLY A 277 -1.59 -0.52 17.09
C GLY A 277 -0.25 -1.16 17.46
N ALA A 278 0.32 -2.08 16.67
CA ALA A 278 1.47 -2.91 17.07
C ALA A 278 2.74 -2.11 17.44
N ALA A 279 2.92 -0.94 16.83
CA ALA A 279 4.06 -0.05 17.04
C ALA A 279 4.03 0.72 18.38
N THR A 280 2.95 0.63 19.17
CA THR A 280 2.89 1.21 20.53
C THR A 280 3.19 0.18 21.61
N ASP A 281 3.27 0.65 22.86
CA ASP A 281 3.39 -0.20 24.04
C ASP A 281 2.35 -1.31 24.04
N ARG A 282 2.79 -2.53 24.37
CA ARG A 282 1.95 -3.74 24.31
C ARG A 282 0.63 -3.53 25.05
N ALA A 283 0.67 -2.83 26.20
CA ALA A 283 -0.49 -2.54 27.04
C ALA A 283 -1.56 -1.68 26.34
N GLU A 284 -1.17 -0.81 25.42
CA GLU A 284 -2.02 0.21 24.81
C GLU A 284 -2.45 -0.10 23.37
N ARG A 285 -1.83 -1.10 22.70
CA ARG A 285 -2.09 -1.44 21.29
C ARG A 285 -3.55 -1.45 20.87
N HIS A 286 -4.41 -2.10 21.67
CA HIS A 286 -5.84 -2.21 21.40
C HIS A 286 -6.62 -0.88 21.56
N ILE A 287 -6.15 0.02 22.42
CA ILE A 287 -6.73 1.36 22.59
C ILE A 287 -6.34 2.22 21.40
N VAL A 288 -5.05 2.24 21.10
CA VAL A 288 -4.50 3.02 19.98
C VAL A 288 -5.08 2.54 18.66
N GLY A 289 -5.15 1.23 18.44
CA GLY A 289 -5.71 0.67 17.20
C GLY A 289 -7.19 1.00 17.01
N ARG A 290 -7.99 0.96 18.09
CA ARG A 290 -9.39 1.43 18.06
C ARG A 290 -9.46 2.91 17.67
N ASP A 291 -8.65 3.75 18.31
CA ASP A 291 -8.71 5.20 18.12
C ASP A 291 -8.27 5.61 16.72
N ILE A 292 -7.28 4.92 16.15
CA ILE A 292 -6.88 5.08 14.74
C ILE A 292 -8.06 4.76 13.83
N VAL A 293 -8.69 3.59 13.98
CA VAL A 293 -9.81 3.17 13.12
C VAL A 293 -11.01 4.09 13.27
N LEU A 294 -11.34 4.58 14.48
CA LEU A 294 -12.48 5.49 14.66
C LEU A 294 -12.30 6.82 13.92
N ARG A 295 -11.07 7.33 13.87
CA ARG A 295 -10.72 8.63 13.30
C ARG A 295 -10.49 8.61 11.79
N GLN A 296 -10.15 7.44 11.22
CA GLN A 296 -9.84 7.29 9.80
C GLN A 296 -11.10 6.87 9.02
N PRO A 297 -11.65 7.71 8.13
CA PRO A 297 -12.63 7.23 7.15
C PRO A 297 -12.02 6.11 6.31
N ILE A 298 -12.71 4.96 6.21
CA ILE A 298 -12.26 3.77 5.49
C ILE A 298 -13.21 3.50 4.34
N ALA A 299 -12.67 3.28 3.14
CA ALA A 299 -13.44 2.99 1.95
C ALA A 299 -14.26 1.72 2.12
N GLY A 300 -15.55 1.81 1.80
CA GLY A 300 -16.52 0.72 1.99
C GLY A 300 -17.08 0.59 3.41
N LEU A 301 -16.67 1.43 4.36
CA LEU A 301 -17.25 1.46 5.71
C LEU A 301 -18.03 2.75 5.96
N ASP A 302 -19.29 2.58 6.36
CA ASP A 302 -20.05 3.66 6.98
C ASP A 302 -19.59 3.89 8.43
N GLU A 303 -20.16 4.89 9.10
CA GLU A 303 -19.79 5.23 10.48
C GLU A 303 -20.09 4.08 11.45
N GLU A 304 -21.20 3.36 11.24
CA GLU A 304 -21.60 2.22 12.05
C GLU A 304 -20.59 1.07 11.91
N GLY A 305 -20.30 0.64 10.69
CA GLY A 305 -19.33 -0.40 10.37
C GLY A 305 -17.94 -0.06 10.89
N ARG A 306 -17.50 1.19 10.76
CA ARG A 306 -16.21 1.65 11.32
C ARG A 306 -16.16 1.51 12.84
N ARG A 307 -17.25 1.82 13.55
CA ARG A 307 -17.35 1.62 15.01
C ARG A 307 -17.33 0.15 15.40
N MET A 308 -17.95 -0.72 14.61
CA MET A 308 -17.93 -2.18 14.84
C MET A 308 -16.50 -2.74 14.70
N VAL A 309 -15.79 -2.36 13.63
CA VAL A 309 -14.39 -2.74 13.39
C VAL A 309 -13.50 -2.26 14.54
N ALA A 310 -13.63 -0.99 14.93
CA ALA A 310 -12.86 -0.43 16.04
C ALA A 310 -13.13 -1.17 17.37
N ALA A 311 -14.39 -1.52 17.65
CA ALA A 311 -14.74 -2.30 18.84
C ALA A 311 -14.13 -3.71 18.79
N ALA A 312 -14.13 -4.37 17.63
CA ALA A 312 -13.53 -5.69 17.45
C ALA A 312 -12.01 -5.70 17.71
N ILE A 313 -11.31 -4.67 17.26
CA ILE A 313 -9.87 -4.47 17.52
C ILE A 313 -9.63 -4.18 19.02
N TYR A 314 -10.46 -3.34 19.64
CA TYR A 314 -10.35 -3.03 21.06
C TYR A 314 -10.51 -4.26 21.97
N LEU A 315 -11.42 -5.16 21.61
CA LEU A 315 -11.80 -6.33 22.41
C LEU A 315 -10.83 -7.53 22.25
N GLN A 316 -9.76 -7.41 21.46
CA GLN A 316 -8.74 -8.46 21.28
C GLN A 316 -7.98 -8.84 22.56
N ARG A 317 -7.83 -7.88 23.49
CA ARG A 317 -7.05 -8.07 24.72
C ARG A 317 -7.93 -8.12 25.96
N LYS A 318 -7.48 -8.96 26.92
CA LYS A 318 -8.08 -9.14 28.25
C LYS A 318 -9.47 -9.78 28.18
N ARG A 319 -9.96 -10.25 29.34
CA ARG A 319 -11.34 -10.71 29.48
C ARG A 319 -12.30 -9.56 29.21
N VAL A 320 -13.40 -9.82 28.50
CA VAL A 320 -14.43 -8.82 28.23
C VAL A 320 -15.25 -8.64 29.52
N THR A 321 -15.46 -7.39 29.93
CA THR A 321 -16.23 -7.01 31.12
C THR A 321 -17.18 -5.87 30.75
N SER A 322 -18.22 -5.62 31.55
CA SER A 322 -19.18 -4.53 31.28
C SER A 322 -18.49 -3.18 31.07
N LYS A 323 -17.49 -2.85 31.91
CA LYS A 323 -16.67 -1.64 31.76
C LYS A 323 -15.91 -1.59 30.43
N ARG A 324 -15.40 -2.72 29.93
CA ARG A 324 -14.71 -2.76 28.62
C ARG A 324 -15.68 -2.65 27.46
N LEU A 325 -16.90 -3.17 27.60
CA LEU A 325 -17.95 -3.00 26.59
C LEU A 325 -18.35 -1.52 26.47
N GLU A 326 -18.53 -0.83 27.59
CA GLU A 326 -18.76 0.62 27.61
C GLU A 326 -17.62 1.39 26.92
N GLN A 327 -16.36 0.98 27.14
CA GLN A 327 -15.21 1.59 26.49
C GLN A 327 -15.08 1.24 25.00
N ALA A 328 -15.56 0.06 24.57
CA ALA A 328 -15.55 -0.36 23.18
C ALA A 328 -16.58 0.42 22.34
N PHE A 329 -17.66 0.89 22.97
CA PHE A 329 -18.73 1.65 22.34
C PHE A 329 -18.93 3.02 23.04
N PRO A 330 -18.07 4.01 22.77
CA PRO A 330 -18.16 5.33 23.41
C PRO A 330 -19.51 6.02 23.16
N GLN A 331 -20.13 5.73 22.03
CA GLN A 331 -21.51 6.08 21.72
C GLN A 331 -22.35 4.81 21.66
N PRO A 332 -23.64 4.86 22.02
CA PRO A 332 -24.53 3.71 21.94
C PRO A 332 -24.76 3.27 20.47
N LEU A 333 -24.85 1.96 20.27
CA LEU A 333 -25.28 1.33 19.02
C LEU A 333 -26.66 0.69 19.27
N SER A 334 -27.40 0.37 18.20
CA SER A 334 -28.59 -0.47 18.32
C SER A 334 -28.23 -1.82 18.96
N GLU A 335 -29.20 -2.50 19.59
CA GLU A 335 -28.94 -3.81 20.19
C GLU A 335 -28.46 -4.84 19.17
N GLU A 336 -29.00 -4.79 17.95
CA GLU A 336 -28.61 -5.66 16.83
C GLU A 336 -27.17 -5.40 16.39
N THR A 337 -26.82 -4.15 16.07
CA THR A 337 -25.46 -3.79 15.66
C THR A 337 -24.45 -4.08 16.76
N ARG A 338 -24.82 -3.81 18.02
CA ARG A 338 -23.96 -4.14 19.16
C ARG A 338 -23.71 -5.64 19.21
N ARG A 339 -24.76 -6.47 19.09
CA ARG A 339 -24.62 -7.93 19.05
C ARG A 339 -23.68 -8.37 17.92
N ASP A 340 -23.88 -7.86 16.71
CA ASP A 340 -23.04 -8.21 15.55
C ASP A 340 -21.56 -7.86 15.80
N ALA A 341 -21.28 -6.68 16.36
CA ALA A 341 -19.93 -6.26 16.70
C ALA A 341 -19.25 -7.18 17.71
N LEU A 342 -20.00 -7.69 18.70
CA LEU A 342 -19.47 -8.65 19.68
C LEU A 342 -19.16 -9.99 19.04
N ILE A 343 -19.99 -10.45 18.11
CA ILE A 343 -19.75 -11.69 17.36
C ILE A 343 -18.48 -11.54 16.49
N ILE A 344 -18.36 -10.44 15.74
CA ILE A 344 -17.16 -10.12 14.95
C ILE A 344 -15.92 -10.13 15.84
N ALA A 345 -16.00 -9.50 17.01
CA ALA A 345 -14.90 -9.48 17.97
C ALA A 345 -14.52 -10.89 18.47
N ALA A 346 -15.50 -11.76 18.72
CA ALA A 346 -15.26 -13.15 19.15
C ALA A 346 -14.60 -13.99 18.05
N LEU A 347 -15.07 -13.88 16.81
CA LEU A 347 -14.48 -14.54 15.64
C LEU A 347 -13.03 -14.05 15.42
N LEU A 348 -12.82 -12.73 15.44
CA LEU A 348 -11.49 -12.15 15.27
C LEU A 348 -10.52 -12.60 16.37
N ARG A 349 -10.97 -12.67 17.63
CA ARG A 349 -10.14 -13.16 18.76
C ARG A 349 -9.65 -14.58 18.54
N MET A 350 -10.50 -15.45 18.00
CA MET A 350 -10.10 -16.82 17.69
C MET A 350 -9.16 -16.86 16.49
N ALA A 351 -9.42 -16.09 15.44
CA ALA A 351 -8.58 -16.00 14.25
C ALA A 351 -7.15 -15.50 14.57
N VAL A 352 -7.02 -14.42 15.33
CA VAL A 352 -5.71 -13.88 15.76
C VAL A 352 -4.95 -14.89 16.61
N ALA A 353 -5.66 -15.67 17.44
CA ALA A 353 -5.06 -16.67 18.30
C ALA A 353 -4.59 -17.92 17.55
N LEU A 354 -5.14 -18.16 16.36
CA LEU A 354 -4.69 -19.22 15.45
C LEU A 354 -3.38 -18.87 14.71
N ASP A 355 -2.85 -17.66 14.90
CA ASP A 355 -1.48 -17.26 14.50
C ASP A 355 -0.71 -16.69 15.70
N ALA A 356 -0.91 -17.27 16.89
CA ALA A 356 -0.19 -16.85 18.09
C ALA A 356 1.32 -17.13 17.99
N SER A 357 1.69 -18.17 17.24
CA SER A 357 3.07 -18.51 16.86
C SER A 357 3.71 -17.43 15.97
N GLY A 358 2.90 -16.64 15.24
CA GLY A 358 3.38 -15.65 14.28
C GLY A 358 4.08 -16.28 13.07
N THR A 359 3.79 -17.54 12.77
CA THR A 359 4.43 -18.31 11.68
C THR A 359 3.64 -18.32 10.39
N GLN A 360 2.36 -17.89 10.43
CA GLN A 360 1.42 -17.89 9.31
C GLN A 360 1.26 -19.27 8.66
N SER A 361 1.32 -20.34 9.47
CA SER A 361 1.37 -21.73 8.99
C SER A 361 0.18 -22.59 9.41
N THR A 362 -0.64 -22.12 10.36
CA THR A 362 -1.81 -22.83 10.87
C THR A 362 -3.04 -22.54 10.02
N LEU A 363 -3.71 -23.56 9.50
CA LEU A 363 -4.92 -23.42 8.68
C LEU A 363 -6.09 -24.14 9.33
N ILE A 364 -7.31 -23.64 9.12
CA ILE A 364 -8.54 -24.37 9.44
C ILE A 364 -8.84 -25.30 8.28
N GLN A 365 -8.78 -26.60 8.53
CA GLN A 365 -9.03 -27.65 7.55
C GLN A 365 -10.53 -27.94 7.40
N SER A 366 -11.25 -27.99 8.52
CA SER A 366 -12.71 -28.22 8.52
C SER A 366 -13.38 -27.62 9.75
N VAL A 367 -14.66 -27.30 9.60
CA VAL A 367 -15.56 -26.93 10.70
C VAL A 367 -16.80 -27.80 10.61
N GLU A 368 -17.04 -28.60 11.64
CA GLU A 368 -18.17 -29.52 11.74
C GLU A 368 -19.10 -29.07 12.88
N LEU A 369 -20.40 -29.04 12.62
CA LEU A 369 -21.40 -28.73 13.64
C LEU A 369 -21.95 -30.03 14.22
N LEU A 370 -21.71 -30.23 15.51
CA LEU A 370 -22.17 -31.39 16.27
C LEU A 370 -23.15 -30.89 17.34
N ASP A 371 -24.45 -31.08 17.08
CA ASP A 371 -25.58 -30.55 17.85
C ASP A 371 -25.53 -29.00 18.03
N LYS A 372 -24.95 -28.53 19.13
CA LYS A 372 -24.77 -27.12 19.52
C LYS A 372 -23.31 -26.71 19.68
N ARG A 373 -22.38 -27.58 19.30
CA ARG A 373 -20.93 -27.37 19.40
C ARG A 373 -20.30 -27.38 18.02
N ALA A 374 -19.27 -26.58 17.84
CA ALA A 374 -18.48 -26.60 16.62
C ALA A 374 -17.17 -27.34 16.89
N ARG A 375 -16.84 -28.31 16.03
CA ARG A 375 -15.53 -28.96 16.00
C ARG A 375 -14.72 -28.34 14.87
N LEU A 376 -13.57 -27.77 15.20
CA LEU A 376 -12.64 -27.19 14.25
C LEU A 376 -11.40 -28.06 14.16
N THR A 377 -11.09 -28.52 12.97
CA THR A 377 -9.85 -29.24 12.68
C THR A 377 -8.86 -28.26 12.10
N VAL A 378 -7.69 -28.13 12.73
CA VAL A 378 -6.60 -27.28 12.25
C VAL A 378 -5.38 -28.12 11.87
N VAL A 379 -4.62 -27.61 10.91
CA VAL A 379 -3.42 -28.28 10.36
C VAL A 379 -2.29 -27.29 10.20
N GLY A 380 -1.06 -27.75 10.35
CA GLY A 380 0.14 -26.93 10.21
C GLY A 380 1.21 -27.27 11.24
N PRO A 381 2.48 -26.88 11.00
CA PRO A 381 3.60 -27.21 11.88
C PRO A 381 3.45 -26.65 13.29
N TYR A 382 2.71 -25.55 13.47
CA TYR A 382 2.43 -24.92 14.77
C TYR A 382 0.96 -25.03 15.20
N ALA A 383 0.15 -25.82 14.47
CA ALA A 383 -1.29 -25.89 14.69
C ALA A 383 -1.68 -26.36 16.10
N ALA A 384 -0.86 -27.18 16.75
CA ALA A 384 -1.10 -27.59 18.13
C ALA A 384 -0.95 -26.44 19.14
N GLU A 385 0.08 -25.61 18.98
CA GLU A 385 0.29 -24.44 19.82
C GLU A 385 -0.80 -23.40 19.58
N ASP A 386 -1.06 -23.10 18.31
CA ASP A 386 -2.05 -22.11 17.89
C ASP A 386 -3.48 -22.54 18.28
N ALA A 387 -3.85 -23.82 18.14
CA ALA A 387 -5.13 -24.35 18.63
C ALA A 387 -5.27 -24.19 20.16
N ALA A 388 -4.20 -24.42 20.92
CA ALA A 388 -4.23 -24.25 22.37
C ALA A 388 -4.45 -22.79 22.78
N GLN A 389 -3.91 -21.84 22.02
CA GLN A 389 -4.15 -20.41 22.22
C GLN A 389 -5.57 -20.01 21.78
N ALA A 390 -6.03 -20.50 20.63
CA ALA A 390 -7.40 -20.27 20.14
C ALA A 390 -8.44 -20.78 21.13
N ARG A 391 -8.23 -21.96 21.73
CA ARG A 391 -9.09 -22.50 22.80
C ARG A 391 -9.20 -21.57 24.00
N LYS A 392 -8.09 -20.96 24.44
CA LYS A 392 -8.09 -19.97 25.53
C LYS A 392 -8.82 -18.68 25.15
N ARG A 393 -8.77 -18.30 23.86
CA ARG A 393 -9.36 -17.06 23.32
C ARG A 393 -10.80 -17.20 22.85
N ALA A 394 -11.31 -18.43 22.80
CA ALA A 394 -12.72 -18.75 22.63
C ALA A 394 -13.57 -18.50 23.89
N ASP A 395 -12.98 -17.98 24.98
CA ASP A 395 -13.68 -17.55 26.18
C ASP A 395 -14.83 -16.58 25.86
N PHE A 396 -14.57 -15.61 24.98
CA PHE A 396 -15.57 -14.62 24.61
C PHE A 396 -16.68 -15.20 23.71
N TRP A 397 -16.34 -16.17 22.84
CA TRP A 397 -17.34 -16.92 22.08
C TRP A 397 -18.27 -17.70 23.01
N ALA A 398 -17.72 -18.38 24.02
CA ALA A 398 -18.50 -19.12 25.00
C ALA A 398 -19.44 -18.22 25.83
N GLU A 399 -19.02 -17.00 26.17
CA GLU A 399 -19.88 -16.03 26.83
C GLU A 399 -21.09 -15.62 25.95
N LEU A 400 -20.92 -15.55 24.62
CA LEU A 400 -21.99 -15.17 23.69
C LEU A 400 -22.94 -16.33 23.32
N PHE A 401 -22.40 -17.54 23.14
CA PHE A 401 -23.15 -18.68 22.58
C PHE A 401 -23.38 -19.81 23.58
N GLY A 402 -22.80 -19.74 24.77
CA GLY A 402 -22.94 -20.76 25.82
C GLY A 402 -22.22 -22.08 25.52
N THR A 403 -21.43 -22.14 24.44
CA THR A 403 -20.69 -23.34 24.02
C THR A 403 -19.26 -22.98 23.60
N LEU A 404 -18.32 -23.89 23.87
CA LEU A 404 -16.94 -23.77 23.42
C LEU A 404 -16.74 -24.56 22.13
N PRO A 405 -16.02 -24.03 21.15
CA PRO A 405 -15.56 -24.81 20.03
C PRO A 405 -14.52 -25.85 20.48
N GLU A 406 -14.60 -27.05 19.93
CA GLU A 406 -13.65 -28.14 20.13
C GLU A 406 -12.55 -28.04 19.07
N TRP A 407 -11.29 -27.97 19.49
CA TRP A 407 -10.15 -27.82 18.59
C TRP A 407 -9.42 -29.15 18.46
N HIS A 408 -9.33 -29.65 17.23
CA HIS A 408 -8.59 -30.86 16.88
C HIS A 408 -7.40 -30.50 15.99
N VAL A 409 -6.25 -31.10 16.25
CA VAL A 409 -5.06 -30.93 15.42
C VAL A 409 -4.96 -32.18 14.56
N SER A 410 -5.05 -32.01 13.24
CA SER A 410 -4.76 -33.11 12.32
C SER A 410 -3.26 -33.39 12.36
N GLU A 411 -2.87 -34.66 12.47
CA GLU A 411 -1.48 -35.05 12.25
C GLU A 411 -1.11 -34.71 10.81
N VAL A 412 0.02 -34.03 10.64
CA VAL A 412 0.66 -33.90 9.34
C VAL A 412 1.24 -35.28 9.02
N PRO A 413 0.89 -35.93 7.89
CA PRO A 413 1.62 -37.12 7.46
C PRO A 413 3.11 -36.77 7.38
N LYS A 414 3.96 -37.50 8.13
CA LYS A 414 5.41 -37.44 7.94
C LYS A 414 5.70 -37.94 6.53
N GLY A 415 5.91 -36.98 5.63
CA GLY A 415 6.07 -37.20 4.21
C GLY A 415 4.79 -36.90 3.45
N SER A 416 4.56 -35.64 3.09
CA SER A 416 3.87 -35.37 1.84
C SER A 416 4.90 -35.54 0.72
N THR A 417 5.17 -36.79 0.37
CA THR A 417 5.67 -37.13 -0.96
C THR A 417 4.76 -36.47 -1.99
N LEU A 418 5.40 -35.90 -2.99
CA LEU A 418 4.84 -35.34 -4.21
C LEU A 418 4.03 -36.42 -4.96
N GLU A 419 2.84 -36.79 -4.51
CA GLU A 419 2.06 -37.83 -5.18
C GLU A 419 0.56 -37.70 -4.88
N GLU A 420 0.00 -36.56 -5.32
CA GLU A 420 -1.39 -36.50 -5.77
C GLU A 420 -1.52 -35.36 -6.80
N ARG A 421 -0.66 -35.41 -7.83
CA ARG A 421 -0.85 -34.63 -9.07
C ARG A 421 -1.72 -35.48 -9.98
N ALA A 422 -3.04 -35.37 -9.83
CA ALA A 422 -3.96 -35.94 -10.81
C ALA A 422 -3.59 -35.40 -12.20
N GLU A 423 -3.38 -36.31 -13.16
CA GLU A 423 -3.27 -35.96 -14.57
C GLU A 423 -4.58 -35.28 -14.99
N ILE A 424 -4.57 -33.94 -15.08
CA ILE A 424 -5.72 -33.16 -15.56
C ILE A 424 -5.70 -33.24 -17.09
N PRO A 425 -6.70 -33.85 -17.75
CA PRO A 425 -6.74 -33.95 -19.21
C PRO A 425 -6.71 -32.56 -19.84
N ALA A 426 -5.84 -32.35 -20.82
CA ALA A 426 -5.75 -31.08 -21.53
C ALA A 426 -7.00 -30.84 -22.38
N LYS A 427 -7.72 -29.74 -22.11
CA LYS A 427 -8.62 -29.14 -23.10
C LYS A 427 -7.82 -28.14 -23.93
N ASP A 428 -7.91 -28.23 -25.25
CA ASP A 428 -7.27 -27.26 -26.18
C ASP A 428 -8.07 -25.96 -26.35
N ARG A 429 -9.28 -25.90 -25.77
CA ARG A 429 -10.25 -24.81 -25.90
C ARG A 429 -10.78 -24.36 -24.55
N LEU A 430 -11.21 -23.10 -24.47
CA LEU A 430 -11.83 -22.52 -23.27
C LEU A 430 -13.22 -23.12 -23.00
N GLY A 431 -13.94 -23.50 -24.07
CA GLY A 431 -15.26 -24.10 -23.99
C GLY A 431 -16.36 -23.11 -23.64
N LEU A 432 -16.29 -21.89 -24.17
CA LEU A 432 -17.29 -20.85 -23.96
C LEU A 432 -18.52 -21.11 -24.84
N ALA A 433 -19.71 -20.88 -24.28
CA ALA A 433 -20.97 -20.99 -24.97
C ALA A 433 -21.69 -19.62 -25.01
N PRO A 434 -22.51 -19.33 -26.05
CA PRO A 434 -23.24 -18.06 -26.14
C PRO A 434 -24.15 -17.76 -24.94
N GLY A 435 -24.61 -18.80 -24.25
CA GLY A 435 -25.44 -18.69 -23.05
C GLY A 435 -24.66 -18.52 -21.75
N ASP A 436 -23.32 -18.49 -21.79
CA ASP A 436 -22.51 -18.31 -20.59
C ASP A 436 -22.67 -16.90 -20.01
N THR A 437 -22.79 -16.82 -18.69
CA THR A 437 -22.70 -15.56 -17.95
C THR A 437 -21.25 -15.09 -17.86
N MET A 438 -21.04 -13.81 -17.54
CA MET A 438 -19.68 -13.28 -17.28
C MET A 438 -18.93 -14.05 -16.19
N ARG A 439 -19.64 -14.54 -15.16
CA ARG A 439 -19.08 -15.37 -14.10
C ARG A 439 -18.67 -16.75 -14.59
N GLU A 440 -19.48 -17.39 -15.42
CA GLU A 440 -19.17 -18.69 -16.04
C GLU A 440 -17.96 -18.58 -16.98
N VAL A 441 -17.89 -17.52 -17.79
CA VAL A 441 -16.71 -17.23 -18.62
C VAL A 441 -15.46 -17.02 -17.76
N ALA A 442 -15.56 -16.22 -16.69
CA ALA A 442 -14.44 -15.99 -15.79
C ALA A 442 -13.93 -17.30 -15.17
N ALA A 443 -14.85 -18.17 -14.71
CA ALA A 443 -14.52 -19.48 -14.16
C ALA A 443 -13.79 -20.36 -15.18
N LYS A 444 -14.27 -20.43 -16.44
CA LYS A 444 -13.66 -21.22 -17.52
C LYS A 444 -12.27 -20.70 -17.90
N VAL A 445 -12.11 -19.38 -18.04
CA VAL A 445 -10.82 -18.75 -18.38
C VAL A 445 -9.78 -18.93 -17.29
N LEU A 446 -10.16 -18.69 -16.03
CA LEU A 446 -9.25 -18.87 -14.90
C LEU A 446 -8.86 -20.33 -14.72
N ARG A 447 -9.82 -21.27 -14.82
CA ARG A 447 -9.54 -22.70 -14.75
C ARG A 447 -8.55 -23.14 -15.83
N PHE A 448 -8.80 -22.76 -17.08
CA PHE A 448 -7.95 -23.11 -18.22
C PHE A 448 -6.49 -22.68 -18.01
N HIS A 449 -6.27 -21.42 -17.59
CA HIS A 449 -4.91 -20.93 -17.38
C HIS A 449 -4.26 -21.46 -16.10
N PHE A 450 -5.05 -21.78 -15.07
CA PHE A 450 -4.55 -22.37 -13.83
C PHE A 450 -4.08 -23.80 -14.05
N GLU A 451 -4.84 -24.59 -14.81
CA GLU A 451 -4.45 -25.94 -15.22
C GLU A 451 -3.16 -25.92 -16.06
N ARG A 452 -3.02 -24.95 -16.99
CA ARG A 452 -1.76 -24.77 -17.73
C ARG A 452 -0.58 -24.41 -16.83
N MET A 453 -0.77 -23.47 -15.90
CA MET A 453 0.28 -23.12 -14.93
C MET A 453 0.76 -24.36 -14.17
N LEU A 454 -0.16 -25.17 -13.65
CA LEU A 454 0.15 -26.41 -12.93
C LEU A 454 0.85 -27.45 -13.82
N ARG A 455 0.47 -27.55 -15.10
CA ARG A 455 1.08 -28.47 -16.06
C ARG A 455 2.56 -28.16 -16.31
N HIS A 456 2.93 -26.89 -16.36
CA HIS A 456 4.31 -26.47 -16.64
C HIS A 456 5.18 -26.37 -15.37
N GLU A 457 4.58 -26.50 -14.17
CA GLU A 457 5.31 -26.47 -12.90
C GLU A 457 6.37 -27.58 -12.79
N PRO A 458 6.11 -28.87 -13.10
CA PRO A 458 7.13 -29.92 -13.02
C PRO A 458 8.36 -29.62 -13.90
N GLY A 459 8.14 -29.20 -15.15
CA GLY A 459 9.23 -28.82 -16.06
C GLY A 459 9.99 -27.59 -15.59
N THR A 460 9.30 -26.60 -15.02
CA THR A 460 9.93 -25.40 -14.42
C THR A 460 10.84 -25.77 -13.24
N ARG A 461 10.39 -26.70 -12.40
CA ARG A 461 11.15 -27.22 -11.27
C ARG A 461 12.37 -28.00 -11.73
N LEU A 462 12.23 -28.92 -12.69
CA LEU A 462 13.34 -29.68 -13.27
C LEU A 462 14.36 -28.75 -13.93
N GLY A 463 13.90 -27.75 -14.68
CA GLY A 463 14.74 -26.75 -15.34
C GLY A 463 15.56 -27.28 -16.53
N GLU A 464 15.19 -28.44 -17.07
CA GLU A 464 15.83 -29.05 -18.24
C GLU A 464 15.53 -28.27 -19.53
N ASP A 465 14.30 -27.75 -19.64
CA ASP A 465 13.83 -26.94 -20.77
C ASP A 465 13.39 -25.55 -20.28
N PRO A 466 14.07 -24.46 -20.71
CA PRO A 466 13.68 -23.08 -20.41
C PRO A 466 12.25 -22.73 -20.86
N GLU A 467 11.69 -23.43 -21.85
CA GLU A 467 10.33 -23.19 -22.33
C GLU A 467 9.26 -23.59 -21.30
N ALA A 468 9.54 -24.58 -20.43
CA ALA A 468 8.62 -24.91 -19.35
C ALA A 468 8.42 -23.71 -18.39
N LEU A 469 9.50 -23.03 -18.04
CA LEU A 469 9.46 -21.81 -17.21
C LEU A 469 8.77 -20.66 -17.95
N HIS A 470 9.07 -20.49 -19.23
CA HIS A 470 8.40 -19.51 -20.09
C HIS A 470 6.88 -19.70 -20.06
N ASP A 471 6.42 -20.91 -20.34
CA ASP A 471 5.00 -21.26 -20.43
C ASP A 471 4.27 -21.12 -19.09
N MET A 472 4.89 -21.57 -17.99
CA MET A 472 4.32 -21.36 -16.66
C MET A 472 4.15 -19.87 -16.37
N ARG A 473 5.16 -19.04 -16.67
CA ARG A 473 5.09 -17.59 -16.50
C ARG A 473 4.03 -16.95 -17.40
N VAL A 474 3.89 -17.42 -18.64
CA VAL A 474 2.83 -16.98 -19.55
C VAL A 474 1.45 -17.27 -18.96
N ALA A 475 1.25 -18.46 -18.40
CA ALA A 475 0.01 -18.85 -17.74
C ALA A 475 -0.29 -17.94 -16.53
N VAL A 476 0.69 -17.69 -15.65
CA VAL A 476 0.56 -16.78 -14.50
C VAL A 476 0.18 -15.36 -14.95
N ARG A 477 0.83 -14.83 -15.99
CA ARG A 477 0.53 -13.50 -16.53
C ARG A 477 -0.90 -13.42 -17.11
N ARG A 478 -1.35 -14.49 -17.79
CA ARG A 478 -2.73 -14.60 -18.31
C ARG A 478 -3.74 -14.68 -17.16
N LEU A 479 -3.46 -15.45 -16.10
CA LEU A 479 -4.29 -15.50 -14.89
C LEU A 479 -4.44 -14.12 -14.23
N ARG A 480 -3.33 -13.39 -14.04
CA ARG A 480 -3.37 -12.01 -13.49
C ARG A 480 -4.23 -11.08 -14.35
N SER A 481 -4.11 -11.19 -15.66
CA SER A 481 -4.87 -10.36 -16.59
C SER A 481 -6.36 -10.72 -16.59
N ALA A 482 -6.69 -12.02 -16.52
CA ALA A 482 -8.06 -12.49 -16.37
C ALA A 482 -8.68 -12.03 -15.04
N MET A 483 -7.94 -12.14 -13.93
CA MET A 483 -8.40 -11.63 -12.63
C MET A 483 -8.70 -10.13 -12.65
N GLY A 484 -7.84 -9.34 -13.32
CA GLY A 484 -8.09 -7.90 -13.50
C GLY A 484 -9.31 -7.62 -14.38
N LEU A 485 -9.47 -8.35 -15.49
CA LEU A 485 -10.59 -8.18 -16.42
C LEU A 485 -11.93 -8.56 -15.80
N PHE A 486 -11.98 -9.68 -15.08
CA PHE A 486 -13.19 -10.23 -14.49
C PHE A 486 -13.42 -9.80 -13.04
N ARG A 487 -12.64 -8.85 -12.50
CA ARG A 487 -12.67 -8.45 -11.08
C ARG A 487 -14.08 -8.21 -10.52
N ALA A 488 -14.96 -7.57 -11.29
CA ALA A 488 -16.33 -7.29 -10.90
C ALA A 488 -17.21 -8.55 -10.69
N TYR A 489 -16.81 -9.70 -11.27
CA TYR A 489 -17.57 -10.95 -11.30
C TYR A 489 -16.97 -12.07 -10.43
N LEU A 490 -15.81 -11.83 -9.80
CA LEU A 490 -15.07 -12.87 -9.06
C LEU A 490 -15.44 -12.97 -7.57
N GLY A 491 -16.15 -11.98 -7.03
CA GLY A 491 -16.48 -11.90 -5.61
C GLY A 491 -15.26 -11.55 -4.73
N GLY A 492 -15.46 -10.77 -3.68
CA GLY A 492 -14.35 -10.22 -2.86
C GLY A 492 -13.53 -11.25 -2.09
N ARG A 493 -14.11 -12.42 -1.80
CA ARG A 493 -13.58 -13.42 -0.85
C ARG A 493 -12.16 -13.93 -1.14
N TYR A 494 -11.83 -14.15 -2.41
CA TYR A 494 -10.58 -14.82 -2.83
C TYR A 494 -9.68 -13.93 -3.67
N LEU A 495 -10.18 -12.75 -4.04
CA LEU A 495 -9.59 -11.90 -5.06
C LEU A 495 -8.20 -11.41 -4.62
N TRP A 496 -8.04 -11.08 -3.35
CA TRP A 496 -6.77 -10.57 -2.85
C TRP A 496 -5.72 -11.67 -2.77
N GLU A 497 -6.05 -12.83 -2.19
CA GLU A 497 -5.11 -13.94 -1.98
C GLU A 497 -4.65 -14.53 -3.31
N CYS A 498 -5.59 -14.74 -4.23
CA CYS A 498 -5.27 -15.26 -5.56
C CYS A 498 -4.44 -14.24 -6.35
N ALA A 499 -4.74 -12.94 -6.25
CA ALA A 499 -3.97 -11.90 -6.93
C ALA A 499 -2.56 -11.75 -6.33
N SER A 500 -2.42 -11.82 -5.01
CA SER A 500 -1.12 -11.75 -4.34
C SER A 500 -0.26 -12.98 -4.66
N GLY A 501 -0.84 -14.19 -4.54
CA GLY A 501 -0.13 -15.43 -4.87
C GLY A 501 0.36 -15.44 -6.32
N LEU A 502 -0.46 -15.02 -7.28
CA LEU A 502 -0.03 -14.87 -8.68
C LEU A 502 1.02 -13.76 -8.88
N ARG A 503 0.99 -12.70 -8.07
CA ARG A 503 2.00 -11.62 -8.12
C ARG A 503 3.35 -12.14 -7.63
N GLU A 504 3.38 -12.79 -6.47
CA GLU A 504 4.58 -13.38 -5.88
C GLU A 504 5.18 -14.45 -6.79
N LEU A 505 4.34 -15.38 -7.27
CA LEU A 505 4.74 -16.41 -8.22
C LEU A 505 5.29 -15.78 -9.52
N GLY A 506 4.60 -14.76 -10.04
CA GLY A 506 5.04 -14.05 -11.23
C GLY A 506 6.40 -13.35 -11.04
N HIS A 507 6.68 -12.84 -9.85
CA HIS A 507 7.95 -12.20 -9.51
C HIS A 507 9.10 -13.22 -9.48
N VAL A 508 8.96 -14.34 -8.76
CA VAL A 508 10.02 -15.34 -8.65
C VAL A 508 10.28 -16.07 -9.98
N LEU A 509 9.25 -16.33 -10.78
CA LEU A 509 9.42 -16.86 -12.14
C LEU A 509 10.05 -15.82 -13.09
N GLY A 510 9.70 -14.54 -12.91
CA GLY A 510 10.21 -13.43 -13.69
C GLY A 510 11.71 -13.27 -13.53
N ALA A 511 12.22 -13.24 -12.30
CA ALA A 511 13.64 -13.08 -12.00
C ALA A 511 14.54 -14.12 -12.71
N VAL A 512 14.09 -15.38 -12.81
CA VAL A 512 14.82 -16.41 -13.57
C VAL A 512 14.72 -16.16 -15.08
N ARG A 513 13.51 -15.87 -15.59
CA ARG A 513 13.32 -15.66 -17.03
C ARG A 513 14.07 -14.44 -17.56
N ASP A 514 14.15 -13.37 -16.78
CA ASP A 514 14.84 -12.15 -17.19
C ASP A 514 16.33 -12.44 -17.39
N MET A 515 16.94 -13.27 -16.53
CA MET A 515 18.30 -13.76 -16.72
C MET A 515 18.43 -14.75 -17.89
N ASP A 516 17.47 -15.65 -18.10
CA ASP A 516 17.46 -16.55 -19.28
C ASP A 516 17.48 -15.73 -20.59
N VAL A 517 16.64 -14.69 -20.67
CA VAL A 517 16.55 -13.81 -21.85
C VAL A 517 17.84 -13.02 -22.02
N ALA A 518 18.42 -12.48 -20.95
CA ALA A 518 19.69 -11.76 -21.01
C ALA A 518 20.84 -12.66 -21.54
N LEU A 519 20.93 -13.89 -21.04
CA LEU A 519 21.91 -14.88 -21.48
C LEU A 519 21.68 -15.32 -22.93
N GLU A 520 20.43 -15.52 -23.35
CA GLU A 520 20.06 -15.86 -24.72
C GLU A 520 20.47 -14.74 -25.70
N ARG A 521 20.16 -13.48 -25.37
CA ARG A 521 20.54 -12.31 -26.17
C ARG A 521 22.06 -12.16 -26.29
N ALA A 522 22.80 -12.34 -25.19
CA ALA A 522 24.26 -12.29 -25.23
C ALA A 522 24.87 -13.41 -26.10
N ARG A 523 24.31 -14.62 -26.04
CA ARG A 523 24.74 -15.73 -26.92
C ARG A 523 24.43 -15.43 -28.38
N ALA A 524 23.27 -14.86 -28.68
CA ALA A 524 22.91 -14.45 -30.04
C ALA A 524 23.85 -13.35 -30.58
N TYR A 525 24.27 -12.41 -29.74
CA TYR A 525 25.27 -11.40 -30.10
C TYR A 525 26.65 -12.01 -30.43
N LEU A 526 27.07 -13.01 -29.64
CA LEU A 526 28.35 -13.71 -29.84
C LEU A 526 28.33 -14.70 -31.01
N ALA A 527 27.16 -15.13 -31.47
CA ALA A 527 27.03 -16.10 -32.54
C ALA A 527 27.69 -15.58 -33.83
N GLY A 528 28.75 -16.27 -34.28
CA GLY A 528 29.50 -15.90 -35.49
C GLY A 528 30.58 -14.83 -35.30
N ARG A 529 30.89 -14.45 -34.05
CA ARG A 529 31.97 -13.51 -33.70
C ARG A 529 33.26 -14.24 -33.30
N PRO A 530 34.44 -13.59 -33.38
CA PRO A 530 35.71 -14.22 -33.00
C PRO A 530 35.80 -14.51 -31.48
N PRO A 531 36.57 -15.53 -31.06
CA PRO A 531 36.70 -15.92 -29.65
C PRO A 531 37.13 -14.79 -28.70
N GLU A 532 37.91 -13.83 -29.20
CA GLU A 532 38.36 -12.66 -28.45
C GLU A 532 37.19 -11.80 -27.91
N GLU A 533 36.06 -11.75 -28.64
CA GLU A 533 34.85 -11.07 -28.16
C GLU A 533 34.09 -11.88 -27.11
N GLU A 534 34.13 -13.21 -27.19
CA GLU A 534 33.55 -14.08 -26.15
C GLU A 534 34.32 -13.96 -24.83
N ASP A 535 35.65 -13.98 -24.88
CA ASP A 535 36.53 -13.75 -23.73
C ASP A 535 36.25 -12.39 -23.08
N SER A 536 35.97 -11.37 -23.90
CA SER A 536 35.66 -10.02 -23.42
C SER A 536 34.32 -9.89 -22.67
N LEU A 537 33.38 -10.82 -22.89
CA LEU A 537 32.08 -10.89 -22.20
C LEU A 537 32.04 -11.97 -21.11
N GLN A 538 33.09 -12.77 -20.95
CA GLN A 538 33.09 -13.92 -20.04
C GLN A 538 32.69 -13.55 -18.60
N ARG A 539 33.25 -12.46 -18.04
CA ARG A 539 32.91 -11.99 -16.67
C ARG A 539 31.44 -11.61 -16.52
N LEU A 540 30.84 -11.01 -17.55
CA LEU A 540 29.42 -10.66 -17.57
C LEU A 540 28.56 -11.93 -17.58
N LEU A 541 28.88 -12.87 -18.46
CA LEU A 541 28.17 -14.15 -18.58
C LEU A 541 28.24 -14.96 -17.29
N GLU A 542 29.40 -15.00 -16.61
CA GLU A 542 29.57 -15.65 -15.32
C GLU A 542 28.75 -14.99 -14.21
N SER A 543 28.71 -13.65 -14.17
CA SER A 543 27.87 -12.89 -13.25
C SER A 543 26.38 -13.19 -13.46
N TRP A 544 25.88 -13.10 -14.70
CA TRP A 544 24.47 -13.37 -15.02
C TRP A 544 24.09 -14.83 -14.78
N ARG A 545 24.96 -15.79 -15.06
CA ARG A 545 24.75 -17.21 -14.67
C ARG A 545 24.60 -17.36 -13.16
N SER A 546 25.43 -16.66 -12.39
CA SER A 546 25.37 -16.72 -10.92
C SER A 546 24.07 -16.10 -10.37
N GLN A 547 23.64 -14.96 -10.92
CA GLN A 547 22.36 -14.31 -10.58
C GLN A 547 21.17 -15.20 -10.94
N ARG A 548 21.21 -15.85 -12.12
CA ARG A 548 20.20 -16.83 -12.54
C ARG A 548 20.07 -17.99 -11.56
N GLU A 549 21.19 -18.57 -11.14
CA GLU A 549 21.18 -19.69 -10.19
C GLU A 549 20.65 -19.28 -8.80
N GLU A 550 20.95 -18.06 -8.35
CA GLU A 550 20.36 -17.52 -7.12
C GLU A 550 18.85 -17.30 -7.27
N ALA A 551 18.40 -16.68 -8.36
CA ALA A 551 16.97 -16.52 -8.66
C ALA A 551 16.26 -17.87 -8.74
N ARG A 552 16.91 -18.89 -9.32
CA ARG A 552 16.40 -20.25 -9.41
C ARG A 552 16.25 -20.90 -8.03
N ARG A 553 17.23 -20.72 -7.13
CA ARG A 553 17.11 -21.18 -5.73
C ARG A 553 15.92 -20.55 -5.03
N GLN A 554 15.74 -19.24 -5.18
CA GLN A 554 14.60 -18.51 -4.58
C GLN A 554 13.26 -18.96 -5.16
N MET A 555 13.19 -19.17 -6.47
CA MET A 555 12.02 -19.72 -7.16
C MET A 555 11.66 -21.11 -6.61
N LEU A 556 12.64 -22.02 -6.50
CA LEU A 556 12.41 -23.36 -5.95
C LEU A 556 11.95 -23.30 -4.48
N ALA A 557 12.61 -22.48 -3.65
CA ALA A 557 12.22 -22.29 -2.25
C ALA A 557 10.79 -21.73 -2.11
N HIS A 558 10.36 -20.84 -3.02
CA HIS A 558 8.98 -20.35 -3.05
C HIS A 558 8.01 -21.46 -3.45
N LEU A 559 8.30 -22.21 -4.53
CA LEU A 559 7.45 -23.30 -5.01
C LEU A 559 7.34 -24.45 -3.98
N ASP A 560 8.38 -24.70 -3.19
CA ASP A 560 8.39 -25.68 -2.09
C ASP A 560 7.78 -25.14 -0.79
N GLY A 561 7.52 -23.83 -0.74
CA GLY A 561 7.05 -23.14 0.45
C GLY A 561 5.55 -23.31 0.69
N PRO A 562 5.11 -23.16 1.96
CA PRO A 562 3.70 -23.22 2.33
C PRO A 562 2.85 -22.09 1.73
N ALA A 563 3.48 -20.98 1.34
CA ALA A 563 2.79 -19.87 0.67
C ALA A 563 2.25 -20.29 -0.70
N TYR A 564 3.07 -21.02 -1.49
CA TYR A 564 2.66 -21.50 -2.81
C TYR A 564 1.57 -22.57 -2.70
N SER A 565 1.70 -23.53 -1.78
CA SER A 565 0.66 -24.55 -1.58
C SER A 565 -0.67 -23.95 -1.07
N GLY A 566 -0.61 -22.97 -0.16
CA GLY A 566 -1.78 -22.22 0.30
C GLY A 566 -2.45 -21.43 -0.83
N PHE A 567 -1.66 -20.77 -1.68
CA PHE A 567 -2.16 -20.12 -2.90
C PHE A 567 -2.88 -21.12 -3.82
N LEU A 568 -2.28 -22.28 -4.10
CA LEU A 568 -2.90 -23.30 -4.96
C LEU A 568 -4.23 -23.81 -4.39
N SER A 569 -4.32 -24.02 -3.07
CA SER A 569 -5.57 -24.41 -2.42
C SER A 569 -6.63 -23.33 -2.59
N THR A 570 -6.30 -22.08 -2.23
CA THR A 570 -7.20 -20.94 -2.30
C THR A 570 -7.72 -20.71 -3.72
N PHE A 571 -6.84 -20.85 -4.72
CA PHE A 571 -7.23 -20.70 -6.12
C PHE A 571 -8.19 -21.79 -6.59
N ARG A 572 -7.97 -23.05 -6.15
CA ARG A 572 -8.91 -24.15 -6.44
C ARG A 572 -10.27 -23.91 -5.79
N ASP A 573 -10.29 -23.40 -4.57
CA ASP A 573 -11.53 -23.12 -3.86
C ASP A 573 -12.30 -21.97 -4.52
N MET A 574 -11.61 -20.90 -4.93
CA MET A 574 -12.19 -19.86 -5.78
C MET A 574 -12.82 -20.44 -7.05
N LEU A 575 -12.11 -21.33 -7.78
CA LEU A 575 -12.66 -21.95 -8.99
C LEU A 575 -13.88 -22.84 -8.72
N LYS A 576 -13.93 -23.52 -7.57
CA LYS A 576 -15.10 -24.29 -7.15
C LYS A 576 -16.27 -23.37 -6.86
N ASP A 577 -16.08 -22.33 -6.05
CA ASP A 577 -17.12 -21.35 -5.68
C ASP A 577 -17.68 -20.59 -6.89
N LEU A 578 -16.81 -20.26 -7.85
CA LEU A 578 -17.25 -19.67 -9.11
C LEU A 578 -18.13 -20.60 -9.95
N SER A 579 -17.96 -21.93 -9.79
CA SER A 579 -18.69 -22.94 -10.54
C SER A 579 -19.92 -23.49 -9.81
N SER A 580 -20.01 -23.32 -8.48
CA SER A 580 -21.04 -23.92 -7.62
C SER A 580 -22.08 -22.94 -7.07
N ALA A 581 -21.79 -21.63 -7.08
CA ALA A 581 -22.70 -20.64 -6.51
C ALA A 581 -24.05 -20.61 -7.23
N PRO A 582 -25.19 -20.61 -6.50
CA PRO A 582 -26.49 -20.45 -7.11
C PRO A 582 -26.59 -19.09 -7.83
N ARG A 583 -27.35 -19.05 -8.93
CA ARG A 583 -27.74 -17.81 -9.65
C ARG A 583 -28.48 -16.90 -8.67
N GLY A 584 -27.75 -16.02 -7.99
CA GLY A 584 -28.26 -15.26 -6.84
C GLY A 584 -27.82 -13.81 -6.89
N PHE A 585 -28.75 -12.96 -7.39
CA PHE A 585 -28.90 -11.52 -7.17
C PHE A 585 -27.64 -10.65 -7.14
N THR A 586 -27.03 -10.47 -8.30
CA THR A 586 -26.74 -9.16 -8.93
C THR A 586 -26.33 -9.45 -10.37
N GLU A 587 -27.22 -9.10 -11.32
CA GLU A 587 -27.00 -9.07 -12.78
C GLU A 587 -25.86 -9.95 -13.35
N ASP A 588 -26.06 -11.28 -13.40
CA ASP A 588 -25.23 -12.18 -14.21
C ASP A 588 -25.53 -11.91 -15.69
N HIS A 589 -24.94 -10.85 -16.23
CA HIS A 589 -25.06 -10.50 -17.62
C HIS A 589 -24.50 -11.61 -18.51
N LEU A 590 -25.18 -11.89 -19.62
CA LEU A 590 -24.63 -12.79 -20.63
C LEU A 590 -23.33 -12.21 -21.17
N ALA A 591 -22.29 -13.02 -21.23
CA ALA A 591 -20.98 -12.56 -21.67
C ALA A 591 -21.02 -11.99 -23.10
N ILE A 592 -21.88 -12.53 -23.96
CA ILE A 592 -22.08 -12.04 -25.33
C ILE A 592 -22.62 -10.60 -25.40
N GLN A 593 -23.29 -10.12 -24.35
CA GLN A 593 -23.83 -8.75 -24.28
C GLN A 593 -22.80 -7.76 -23.74
N VAL A 594 -21.92 -8.19 -22.84
CA VAL A 594 -20.96 -7.30 -22.14
C VAL A 594 -19.57 -7.31 -22.77
N ALA A 595 -19.11 -8.46 -23.27
CA ALA A 595 -17.79 -8.60 -23.87
C ALA A 595 -17.51 -7.57 -24.98
N PRO A 596 -18.45 -7.22 -25.88
CA PRO A 596 -18.22 -6.19 -26.89
C PRO A 596 -17.86 -4.82 -26.28
N CYS A 597 -18.58 -4.38 -25.23
CA CYS A 597 -18.30 -3.12 -24.56
C CYS A 597 -16.92 -3.13 -23.87
N MET A 598 -16.57 -4.23 -23.21
CA MET A 598 -15.25 -4.37 -22.56
C MET A 598 -14.12 -4.34 -23.59
N LEU A 599 -14.29 -5.01 -24.73
CA LEU A 599 -13.33 -5.02 -25.82
C LEU A 599 -13.21 -3.64 -26.46
N TYR A 600 -14.33 -2.92 -26.61
CA TYR A 600 -14.33 -1.56 -27.14
C TYR A 600 -13.51 -0.61 -26.27
N ILE A 601 -13.68 -0.67 -24.95
CA ILE A 601 -12.88 0.14 -24.01
C ILE A 601 -11.39 -0.17 -24.13
N ARG A 602 -11.01 -1.46 -24.20
CA ARG A 602 -9.60 -1.86 -24.36
C ARG A 602 -9.02 -1.46 -25.71
N TRP A 603 -9.82 -1.53 -26.77
CA TRP A 603 -9.43 -1.09 -28.09
C TRP A 603 -9.24 0.42 -28.15
N GLN A 604 -10.15 1.19 -27.56
CA GLN A 604 -10.03 2.65 -27.48
C GLN A 604 -8.84 3.10 -26.62
N ALA A 605 -8.51 2.36 -25.55
CA ALA A 605 -7.30 2.62 -24.77
C ALA A 605 -6.02 2.55 -25.64
N VAL A 606 -5.92 1.56 -26.54
CA VAL A 606 -4.81 1.46 -27.50
C VAL A 606 -4.87 2.60 -28.52
N ARG A 607 -6.06 2.91 -29.06
CA ARG A 607 -6.21 3.99 -30.05
C ARG A 607 -5.96 5.39 -29.50
N ALA A 608 -6.17 5.60 -28.20
CA ALA A 608 -5.95 6.90 -27.56
C ALA A 608 -4.49 7.38 -27.65
N TYR A 609 -3.54 6.48 -27.90
CA TYR A 609 -2.14 6.84 -28.13
C TYR A 609 -1.93 7.47 -29.51
N GLU A 610 -2.77 7.19 -30.51
CA GLU A 610 -2.59 7.63 -31.92
C GLU A 610 -2.14 9.10 -32.08
N PRO A 611 -2.71 10.09 -31.35
CA PRO A 611 -2.33 11.49 -31.50
C PRO A 611 -0.98 11.87 -30.87
N ILE A 612 -0.39 11.00 -30.05
CA ILE A 612 0.81 11.27 -29.23
C ILE A 612 1.94 10.28 -29.50
N LEU A 613 1.90 9.55 -30.63
CA LEU A 613 2.94 8.59 -31.01
C LEU A 613 4.09 9.17 -31.83
N GLU A 614 3.92 10.37 -32.39
CA GLU A 614 5.01 11.09 -33.04
C GLU A 614 6.08 11.42 -32.00
N ASP A 615 7.31 10.94 -32.24
CA ASP A 615 8.46 11.07 -31.33
C ASP A 615 8.21 10.59 -29.88
N ALA A 616 7.33 9.58 -29.72
CA ALA A 616 6.96 9.05 -28.41
C ALA A 616 8.18 8.57 -27.60
N PRO A 617 8.31 8.99 -26.31
CA PRO A 617 9.36 8.48 -25.45
C PRO A 617 9.16 6.99 -25.14
N ILE A 618 10.23 6.29 -24.78
CA ILE A 618 10.23 4.84 -24.53
C ILE A 618 9.22 4.47 -23.44
N GLU A 619 9.03 5.32 -22.44
CA GLU A 619 8.06 5.16 -21.36
C GLU A 619 6.62 5.10 -21.89
N LEU A 620 6.30 5.94 -22.89
CA LEU A 620 4.99 5.95 -23.53
C LEU A 620 4.78 4.70 -24.40
N LEU A 621 5.81 4.27 -25.13
CA LEU A 621 5.78 3.02 -25.90
C LEU A 621 5.64 1.79 -24.98
N HIS A 622 6.23 1.82 -23.78
CA HIS A 622 6.04 0.80 -22.76
C HIS A 622 4.60 0.76 -22.23
N ALA A 623 3.99 1.93 -21.98
CA ALA A 623 2.58 2.01 -21.61
C ALA A 623 1.67 1.45 -22.72
N LEU A 624 1.91 1.83 -23.98
CA LEU A 624 1.21 1.26 -25.14
C LEU A 624 1.34 -0.26 -25.21
N ARG A 625 2.54 -0.81 -24.97
CA ARG A 625 2.77 -2.26 -24.92
C ARG A 625 1.89 -2.96 -23.89
N ILE A 626 1.73 -2.35 -22.71
CA ILE A 626 0.87 -2.87 -21.64
C ILE A 626 -0.59 -2.90 -22.10
N ASP A 627 -1.07 -1.83 -22.75
CA ASP A 627 -2.46 -1.76 -23.23
C ASP A 627 -2.73 -2.70 -24.41
N CYS A 628 -1.79 -2.84 -25.35
CA CYS A 628 -1.84 -3.87 -26.40
C CYS A 628 -1.95 -5.28 -25.80
N LYS A 629 -1.18 -5.56 -24.75
CA LYS A 629 -1.26 -6.84 -24.01
C LYS A 629 -2.64 -7.03 -23.39
N HIS A 630 -3.22 -6.00 -22.77
CA HIS A 630 -4.57 -6.06 -22.20
C HIS A 630 -5.64 -6.29 -23.28
N LEU A 631 -5.56 -5.61 -24.42
CA LEU A 631 -6.44 -5.82 -25.56
C LEU A 631 -6.34 -7.25 -26.11
N ARG A 632 -5.11 -7.74 -26.34
CA ARG A 632 -4.88 -9.12 -26.82
C ARG A 632 -5.52 -10.14 -25.88
N TYR A 633 -5.27 -10.03 -24.58
CA TYR A 633 -5.81 -10.97 -23.60
C TYR A 633 -7.33 -10.92 -23.53
N ALA A 634 -7.94 -9.73 -23.57
CA ALA A 634 -9.39 -9.64 -23.64
C ALA A 634 -9.95 -10.32 -24.91
N LEU A 635 -9.35 -10.09 -26.08
CA LEU A 635 -9.75 -10.74 -27.34
C LEU A 635 -9.60 -12.26 -27.26
N GLU A 636 -8.52 -12.76 -26.67
CA GLU A 636 -8.28 -14.20 -26.51
C GLU A 636 -9.25 -14.83 -25.51
N PHE A 637 -9.54 -14.18 -24.39
CA PHE A 637 -10.46 -14.69 -23.36
C PHE A 637 -11.90 -14.75 -23.84
N PHE A 638 -12.31 -13.89 -24.77
CA PHE A 638 -13.65 -13.92 -25.36
C PHE A 638 -13.69 -14.56 -26.75
N ARG A 639 -12.59 -15.11 -27.26
CA ARG A 639 -12.43 -15.52 -28.67
C ARG A 639 -13.53 -16.43 -29.18
N GLU A 640 -14.03 -17.34 -28.34
CA GLU A 640 -15.08 -18.31 -28.68
C GLU A 640 -16.50 -17.70 -28.70
N LEU A 641 -16.69 -16.51 -28.13
CA LEU A 641 -17.94 -15.75 -28.16
C LEU A 641 -17.94 -14.67 -29.26
N LEU A 642 -16.79 -14.39 -29.86
CA LEU A 642 -16.63 -13.34 -30.85
C LEU A 642 -16.82 -13.88 -32.27
N PRO A 643 -17.37 -13.06 -33.20
CA PRO A 643 -17.39 -13.41 -34.61
C PRO A 643 -15.97 -13.70 -35.13
N ALA A 644 -15.83 -14.66 -36.04
CA ALA A 644 -14.53 -15.09 -36.57
C ALA A 644 -13.66 -13.92 -37.10
N ARG A 645 -14.30 -12.88 -37.67
CA ARG A 645 -13.63 -11.66 -38.15
C ARG A 645 -12.92 -10.87 -37.03
N VAL A 646 -13.48 -10.83 -35.81
CA VAL A 646 -12.86 -10.15 -34.66
C VAL A 646 -11.63 -10.92 -34.18
N ALA A 647 -11.64 -12.25 -34.28
CA ALA A 647 -10.49 -13.07 -33.92
C ALA A 647 -9.27 -12.87 -34.85
N LEU A 648 -9.47 -12.29 -36.05
CA LEU A 648 -8.40 -11.91 -36.97
C LEU A 648 -7.63 -10.67 -36.52
N VAL A 649 -8.10 -9.95 -35.49
CA VAL A 649 -7.36 -8.82 -34.89
C VAL A 649 -6.22 -9.31 -33.99
N ILE A 650 -6.35 -10.51 -33.41
CA ILE A 650 -5.35 -11.05 -32.47
C ILE A 650 -3.94 -11.11 -33.09
N PRO A 651 -3.73 -11.66 -34.31
CA PRO A 651 -2.42 -11.66 -34.96
C PRO A 651 -1.83 -10.26 -35.19
N GLU A 652 -2.66 -9.26 -35.51
CA GLU A 652 -2.20 -7.88 -35.72
C GLU A 652 -1.74 -7.24 -34.39
N VAL A 653 -2.48 -7.47 -33.29
CA VAL A 653 -2.07 -7.02 -31.95
C VAL A 653 -0.80 -7.74 -31.51
N VAL A 654 -0.65 -9.04 -31.83
CA VAL A 654 0.57 -9.81 -31.56
C VAL A 654 1.75 -9.21 -32.29
N ALA A 655 1.65 -8.93 -33.60
CA ALA A 655 2.73 -8.35 -34.37
C ALA A 655 3.19 -6.99 -33.82
N LEU A 656 2.25 -6.11 -33.45
CA LEU A 656 2.58 -4.84 -32.80
C LEU A 656 3.21 -5.05 -31.42
N GLN A 657 2.68 -5.98 -30.63
CA GLN A 657 3.19 -6.31 -29.30
C GLN A 657 4.60 -6.91 -29.36
N ASP A 658 4.92 -7.72 -30.37
CA ASP A 658 6.24 -8.33 -30.55
C ASP A 658 7.28 -7.25 -30.89
N HIS A 659 6.93 -6.29 -31.74
CA HIS A 659 7.77 -5.11 -32.03
C HIS A 659 8.04 -4.28 -30.77
N LEU A 660 6.99 -3.94 -30.01
CA LEU A 660 7.09 -3.23 -28.74
C LEU A 660 7.84 -4.05 -27.67
N GLY A 661 7.76 -5.39 -27.74
CA GLY A 661 8.50 -6.32 -26.90
C GLY A 661 10.00 -6.22 -27.15
N ALA A 662 10.42 -6.32 -28.41
CA ALA A 662 11.82 -6.17 -28.80
C ALA A 662 12.39 -4.80 -28.37
N LEU A 663 11.61 -3.72 -28.53
CA LEU A 663 11.97 -2.38 -28.06
C LEU A 663 12.28 -2.37 -26.55
N HIS A 664 11.35 -2.90 -25.75
CA HIS A 664 11.49 -2.93 -24.30
C HIS A 664 12.67 -3.79 -23.87
N ASP A 665 12.85 -4.97 -24.48
CA ASP A 665 13.94 -5.88 -24.12
C ASP A 665 15.32 -5.28 -24.47
N ALA A 666 15.43 -4.59 -25.61
CA ALA A 666 16.64 -3.86 -25.99
C ALA A 666 16.95 -2.71 -25.02
N ALA A 667 15.94 -1.91 -24.64
CA ALA A 667 16.09 -0.82 -23.67
C ALA A 667 16.52 -1.33 -22.27
N VAL A 668 15.89 -2.39 -21.76
CA VAL A 668 16.26 -3.00 -20.47
C VAL A 668 17.68 -3.55 -20.53
N THR A 669 18.08 -4.20 -21.63
CA THR A 669 19.45 -4.71 -21.80
C THR A 669 20.48 -3.57 -21.77
N VAL A 670 20.21 -2.44 -22.45
CA VAL A 670 21.09 -1.26 -22.41
C VAL A 670 21.22 -0.72 -20.98
N GLN A 671 20.11 -0.58 -20.25
CA GLN A 671 20.12 -0.12 -18.87
C GLN A 671 20.95 -1.04 -17.95
N MET A 672 20.76 -2.36 -18.06
CA MET A 672 21.52 -3.34 -17.27
C MET A 672 23.04 -3.25 -17.55
N LEU A 673 23.43 -2.96 -18.79
CA LEU A 673 24.83 -2.80 -19.16
C LEU A 673 25.39 -1.45 -18.70
N ASP A 674 24.57 -0.38 -18.67
CA ASP A 674 24.93 0.93 -18.13
C ASP A 674 25.27 0.86 -16.64
N GLU A 675 24.48 0.13 -15.85
CA GLU A 675 24.73 -0.05 -14.41
C GLU A 675 26.08 -0.75 -14.11
N LEU A 676 26.63 -1.49 -15.07
CA LEU A 676 27.91 -2.20 -14.95
C LEU A 676 29.11 -1.38 -15.43
N LEU A 677 28.89 -0.33 -16.22
CA LEU A 677 29.94 0.50 -16.79
C LEU A 677 30.14 1.75 -15.91
N ALA A 678 31.21 1.76 -15.11
CA ALA A 678 31.46 2.84 -14.14
C ALA A 678 31.91 4.16 -14.80
N THR A 679 32.54 4.12 -15.98
CA THR A 679 33.01 5.31 -16.69
C THR A 679 32.85 5.23 -18.23
N PRO A 680 32.69 6.37 -18.94
CA PRO A 680 32.64 6.39 -20.41
C PRO A 680 33.89 5.82 -21.11
N ALA A 681 35.07 5.97 -20.49
CA ALA A 681 36.33 5.46 -21.03
C ALA A 681 36.45 3.93 -20.93
N GLU A 682 35.82 3.30 -19.94
CA GLU A 682 35.71 1.84 -19.82
C GLU A 682 34.66 1.26 -20.78
N ALA A 683 33.59 2.02 -21.07
CA ALA A 683 32.61 1.66 -22.07
C ALA A 683 33.22 1.60 -23.48
N GLU A 684 34.07 2.56 -23.87
CA GLU A 684 34.66 2.57 -25.22
C GLU A 684 35.70 1.45 -25.46
N ARG A 685 36.27 0.85 -24.41
CA ARG A 685 37.42 -0.07 -24.51
C ARG A 685 37.13 -1.51 -24.10
N SER A 686 35.89 -1.84 -23.72
CA SER A 686 35.51 -3.16 -23.22
C SER A 686 34.52 -3.87 -24.16
N GLY A 687 34.55 -5.21 -24.15
CA GLY A 687 33.56 -6.04 -24.84
C GLY A 687 32.12 -5.76 -24.42
N ILE A 688 31.93 -5.44 -23.14
CA ILE A 688 30.63 -5.04 -22.56
C ILE A 688 30.11 -3.78 -23.24
N GLY A 689 30.97 -2.79 -23.49
CA GLY A 689 30.58 -1.58 -24.20
C GLY A 689 30.28 -1.79 -25.69
N ALA A 690 31.00 -2.70 -26.37
CA ALA A 690 30.67 -3.09 -27.75
C ALA A 690 29.29 -3.78 -27.82
N TYR A 691 29.00 -4.68 -26.88
CA TYR A 691 27.69 -5.33 -26.77
C TYR A 691 26.58 -4.31 -26.47
N ARG A 692 26.81 -3.40 -25.52
CA ARG A 692 25.89 -2.29 -25.21
C ARG A 692 25.60 -1.45 -26.45
N GLN A 693 26.62 -1.09 -27.21
CA GLN A 693 26.46 -0.29 -28.42
C GLN A 693 25.62 -1.03 -29.47
N ALA A 694 25.80 -2.34 -29.63
CA ALA A 694 24.97 -3.15 -30.52
C ALA A 694 23.49 -3.17 -30.07
N CYS A 695 23.22 -3.35 -28.78
CA CYS A 695 21.85 -3.26 -28.24
C CYS A 695 21.24 -1.86 -28.40
N TYR A 696 22.05 -0.80 -28.25
CA TYR A 696 21.59 0.57 -28.48
C TYR A 696 21.24 0.81 -29.95
N LEU A 697 22.03 0.31 -30.90
CA LEU A 697 21.73 0.41 -32.33
C LEU A 697 20.46 -0.38 -32.71
N GLU A 698 20.25 -1.56 -32.13
CA GLU A 698 19.01 -2.33 -32.26
C GLU A 698 17.80 -1.51 -31.74
N LEU A 699 17.92 -0.91 -30.56
CA LEU A 699 16.88 -0.05 -29.97
C LEU A 699 16.54 1.12 -30.91
N GLN A 700 17.55 1.83 -31.44
CA GLN A 700 17.33 2.94 -32.38
C GLN A 700 16.66 2.47 -33.68
N HIS A 701 17.05 1.31 -34.20
CA HIS A 701 16.41 0.73 -35.39
C HIS A 701 14.94 0.39 -35.13
N LEU A 702 14.64 -0.21 -33.98
CA LEU A 702 13.28 -0.56 -33.58
C LEU A 702 12.40 0.70 -33.34
N ILE A 703 12.98 1.79 -32.82
CA ILE A 703 12.29 3.08 -32.68
C ILE A 703 11.98 3.64 -34.08
N GLY A 704 12.96 3.63 -34.99
CA GLY A 704 12.77 4.13 -36.35
C GLY A 704 11.77 3.33 -37.19
N THR A 705 11.57 2.04 -36.88
CA THR A 705 10.61 1.16 -37.57
C THR A 705 9.24 1.08 -36.88
N PHE A 706 9.10 1.62 -35.66
CA PHE A 706 7.84 1.63 -34.92
C PHE A 706 6.69 2.34 -35.66
N PRO A 707 6.88 3.51 -36.31
CA PRO A 707 5.80 4.17 -37.06
C PRO A 707 5.16 3.26 -38.12
N ALA A 708 5.98 2.48 -38.85
CA ALA A 708 5.48 1.53 -39.84
C ALA A 708 4.73 0.35 -39.20
N ALA A 709 5.20 -0.15 -38.05
CA ALA A 709 4.51 -1.20 -37.29
C ALA A 709 3.14 -0.70 -36.77
N TRP A 710 3.09 0.55 -36.29
CA TRP A 710 1.86 1.20 -35.87
C TRP A 710 0.89 1.41 -37.03
N GLU A 711 1.36 1.93 -38.16
CA GLU A 711 0.55 2.18 -39.35
C GLU A 711 -0.07 0.87 -39.88
N ARG A 712 0.72 -0.21 -39.93
CA ARG A 712 0.22 -1.54 -40.29
C ARG A 712 -0.92 -1.98 -39.38
N PHE A 713 -0.78 -1.80 -38.06
CA PHE A 713 -1.82 -2.15 -37.10
C PHE A 713 -3.07 -1.27 -37.26
N SER A 714 -2.91 0.05 -37.30
CA SER A 714 -4.01 1.03 -37.32
C SER A 714 -4.78 1.03 -38.64
N GLN A 715 -4.13 0.68 -39.75
CA GLN A 715 -4.75 0.60 -41.06
C GLN A 715 -5.26 -0.80 -41.42
N SER A 716 -4.98 -1.81 -40.59
CA SER A 716 -5.39 -3.19 -40.88
C SER A 716 -6.91 -3.28 -41.00
N LYS A 717 -7.37 -3.99 -42.04
CA LYS A 717 -8.80 -4.21 -42.30
C LYS A 717 -9.53 -4.81 -41.07
N PRO A 718 -8.99 -5.85 -40.39
CA PRO A 718 -9.60 -6.38 -39.17
C PRO A 718 -9.75 -5.33 -38.05
N GLN A 719 -8.79 -4.41 -37.91
CA GLN A 719 -8.84 -3.35 -36.89
C GLN A 719 -9.93 -2.31 -37.18
N ARG A 720 -10.10 -1.92 -38.45
CA ARG A 720 -11.16 -0.99 -38.85
C ARG A 720 -12.55 -1.60 -38.64
N GLU A 721 -12.71 -2.86 -39.05
CA GLU A 721 -13.95 -3.60 -38.86
C GLU A 721 -14.26 -3.87 -37.38
N LEU A 722 -13.25 -3.96 -36.50
CA LEU A 722 -13.47 -4.17 -35.08
C LEU A 722 -14.37 -3.09 -34.47
N GLY A 723 -14.17 -1.83 -34.84
CA GLY A 723 -15.02 -0.72 -34.36
C GLY A 723 -16.49 -0.91 -34.75
N ASP A 724 -16.75 -1.26 -36.01
CA ASP A 724 -18.11 -1.47 -36.52
C ASP A 724 -18.80 -2.65 -35.82
N VAL A 725 -18.07 -3.75 -35.63
CA VAL A 725 -18.58 -4.96 -34.97
C VAL A 725 -18.90 -4.73 -33.51
N LEU A 726 -18.03 -4.02 -32.79
CA LEU A 726 -18.23 -3.74 -31.36
C LEU A 726 -19.33 -2.69 -31.13
N LEU A 727 -19.61 -1.83 -32.11
CA LEU A 727 -20.70 -0.85 -32.09
C LEU A 727 -22.03 -1.39 -32.64
N GLY A 728 -22.08 -2.66 -33.05
CA GLY A 728 -23.28 -3.32 -33.57
C GLY A 728 -23.74 -2.79 -34.94
N ARG A 729 -22.82 -2.29 -35.77
CA ARG A 729 -23.09 -1.78 -37.12
C ARG A 729 -22.90 -2.82 -38.21
#